data_AF-A0A2G6PDF7-F1
#
_entry.id   AF-A0A2G6PDF7-F1
#
_cell.length_a   1.000
_cell.length_b   1.000
_cell.length_c   1.000
_cell.angle_alpha   90.00
_cell.angle_beta   90.00
_cell.angle_gamma   90.00
#
_symmetry.space_group_name_H-M   'P 1'
#
loop_
_entity.id
_entity.type
_entity.pdbx_description
1 polymer ?
#
loop_
_entity_poly.entity_id
_entity_poly.type
_entity_poly.pdbx_seq_one_letter_code
_entity_poly.pdbx_strand_id
1 'polypeptide(L)'
;MEVNIGRANIDGNIFKSLDIDAQSLETIDSWQVMITAQELHGQHYQLRNLLYKSIWRWDDGNMDVGESTAKFIWAKTPFTLNSQSFTLQQLLSGEVIWPRGVGLKLQAKDDILTVITVLNGRHIVDSHLQAKLPLKVIEQWLGAIGIDMPKGASGKFRPNLQLLRTQQGWQLSGDLVLSNFTWQSADAMQAIDKVNMNIGLNLSSQDGKHWQGTMEGAVNQGEMLFTSVYINANDAPIRWQSDIIYTGEHLTLRDFRFDDRMVNVRGMLVLDTRNGRLIKAGIEHLSGDAAKIYERYAKAFLQDTMFNDMTLNGTLFISGEWQKNGWRNINAVLNHVDMIDNQQRFILKDLDGQLGQSVAKQRSYLSIGSAKWYDLPIVGFTVSFDWTKDGVVLCEPFFIPILNGGIQVNSLAPDAEDGYLLNAAILPIDLFEFSKALNWPEFRGKISGNFPEMHWNREGLKLSKPVIIHVFNGVISVDALYIKALLQDIPTAGFNLSIDNLDLGMLTEAFDIAAVQGNIEGIVKDVVLVDWEPTQFSGTLNTDKDNPGRRRISHEAVRYLSSAGGGTAIVSQFVEFLNEFPYEKLGFSATLQNNVLTLTGVEAIDSSSFYLVKGKGLPHLDIIGHQTEIDWPELLSRLIAATKSEKAVIE
;
A
#
# COMPACT_ATOMS: atom_id res chain seq x y z
N MET A 1 -6.63 39.46 -63.52
CA MET A 1 -7.97 39.60 -62.90
C MET A 1 -7.73 39.67 -61.42
N GLU A 2 -8.13 40.76 -60.78
CA GLU A 2 -7.98 40.97 -59.34
C GLU A 2 -9.37 41.09 -58.72
N VAL A 3 -9.63 40.31 -57.67
CA VAL A 3 -10.91 40.27 -56.98
C VAL A 3 -10.67 40.39 -55.48
N ASN A 4 -10.98 41.56 -54.94
CA ASN A 4 -10.88 41.85 -53.52
C ASN A 4 -12.24 41.70 -52.83
N ILE A 5 -12.32 40.82 -51.85
CA ILE A 5 -13.53 40.46 -51.11
C ILE A 5 -13.26 40.62 -49.61
N GLY A 6 -13.84 41.65 -49.00
CA GLY A 6 -13.67 41.90 -47.57
C GLY A 6 -14.10 40.72 -46.67
N ARG A 7 -15.14 39.97 -47.07
CA ARG A 7 -15.57 38.73 -46.40
C ARG A 7 -16.26 37.79 -47.38
N ALA A 8 -15.83 36.54 -47.44
CA ALA A 8 -16.46 35.49 -48.25
C ALA A 8 -16.85 34.29 -47.37
N ASN A 9 -17.95 33.62 -47.70
CA ASN A 9 -18.32 32.33 -47.11
C ASN A 9 -18.36 31.30 -48.23
N ILE A 10 -17.41 30.36 -48.23
CA ILE A 10 -17.27 29.32 -49.25
C ILE A 10 -17.36 27.97 -48.54
N ASP A 11 -18.44 27.24 -48.79
CA ASP A 11 -18.68 25.91 -48.21
C ASP A 11 -18.51 25.87 -46.68
N GLY A 12 -19.10 26.86 -45.99
CA GLY A 12 -19.01 27.01 -44.53
C GLY A 12 -17.69 27.58 -44.00
N ASN A 13 -16.74 27.89 -44.90
CA ASN A 13 -15.47 28.52 -44.54
C ASN A 13 -15.54 30.03 -44.73
N ILE A 14 -15.29 30.78 -43.66
CA ILE A 14 -15.35 32.24 -43.68
C ILE A 14 -13.94 32.80 -43.90
N PHE A 15 -13.74 33.42 -45.05
CA PHE A 15 -12.53 34.18 -45.35
C PHE A 15 -12.74 35.65 -44.99
N LYS A 16 -11.73 36.28 -44.39
CA LYS A 16 -11.67 37.73 -44.17
C LYS A 16 -10.52 38.36 -44.93
N SER A 17 -10.79 39.48 -45.58
CA SER A 17 -9.86 40.19 -46.46
C SER A 17 -9.27 39.24 -47.51
N LEU A 18 -10.16 38.55 -48.24
CA LEU A 18 -9.82 37.62 -49.30
C LEU A 18 -9.45 38.41 -50.56
N ASP A 19 -8.31 38.09 -51.14
CA ASP A 19 -7.88 38.67 -52.41
C ASP A 19 -7.47 37.55 -53.37
N ILE A 20 -7.96 37.61 -54.60
CA ILE A 20 -7.69 36.64 -55.65
C ILE A 20 -7.09 37.39 -56.84
N ASP A 21 -5.83 37.16 -57.12
CA ASP A 21 -5.12 37.67 -58.29
C ASP A 21 -4.82 36.53 -59.26
N ALA A 22 -5.25 36.66 -60.51
CA ALA A 22 -5.00 35.73 -61.58
C ALA A 22 -4.36 36.47 -62.77
N GLN A 23 -3.10 36.18 -63.05
CA GLN A 23 -2.32 36.80 -64.12
C GLN A 23 -2.15 35.80 -65.28
N SER A 24 -2.54 36.19 -66.49
CA SER A 24 -2.34 35.37 -67.69
C SER A 24 -0.84 35.17 -67.94
N LEU A 25 -0.45 33.94 -68.27
CA LEU A 25 0.89 33.58 -68.71
C LEU A 25 0.97 33.66 -70.25
N GLU A 26 1.97 33.01 -70.84
CA GLU A 26 2.30 33.06 -72.28
C GLU A 26 1.11 32.80 -73.23
N THR A 27 0.07 32.09 -72.78
CA THR A 27 -1.19 31.83 -73.49
C THR A 27 -2.40 32.26 -72.66
N ILE A 28 -3.52 32.62 -73.31
CA ILE A 28 -4.76 33.01 -72.61
C ILE A 28 -5.31 31.90 -71.71
N ASP A 29 -5.00 30.64 -72.01
CA ASP A 29 -5.50 29.47 -71.29
C ASP A 29 -4.62 29.05 -70.10
N SER A 30 -3.61 29.85 -69.73
CA SER A 30 -2.72 29.57 -68.60
C SER A 30 -2.64 30.78 -67.67
N TRP A 31 -2.87 30.58 -66.37
CA TRP A 31 -2.85 31.65 -65.37
C TRP A 31 -1.99 31.30 -64.17
N GLN A 32 -1.19 32.27 -63.71
CA GLN A 32 -0.64 32.25 -62.38
C GLN A 32 -1.72 32.76 -61.41
N VAL A 33 -2.17 31.90 -60.51
CA VAL A 33 -3.21 32.20 -59.52
C VAL A 33 -2.58 32.38 -58.15
N MET A 34 -2.90 33.50 -57.51
CA MET A 34 -2.52 33.83 -56.13
C MET A 34 -3.77 34.16 -55.33
N ILE A 35 -3.95 33.48 -54.19
CA ILE A 35 -5.05 33.74 -53.28
C ILE A 35 -4.47 34.12 -51.92
N THR A 36 -4.89 35.25 -51.36
CA THR A 36 -4.49 35.66 -50.01
C THR A 36 -5.70 35.90 -49.12
N ALA A 37 -5.58 35.62 -47.83
CA ALA A 37 -6.59 35.98 -46.84
C ALA A 37 -5.93 36.29 -45.49
N GLN A 38 -6.42 37.32 -44.79
CA GLN A 38 -5.92 37.63 -43.44
C GLN A 38 -6.35 36.57 -42.43
N GLU A 39 -7.60 36.11 -42.52
CA GLU A 39 -8.13 35.05 -41.66
C GLU A 39 -9.00 34.08 -42.48
N LEU A 40 -8.90 32.79 -42.16
CA LEU A 40 -9.79 31.73 -42.64
C LEU A 40 -10.34 30.97 -41.45
N HIS A 41 -11.66 30.98 -41.28
CA HIS A 41 -12.36 30.34 -40.18
C HIS A 41 -13.17 29.16 -40.71
N GLY A 42 -12.79 27.95 -40.30
CA GLY A 42 -13.60 26.75 -40.48
C GLY A 42 -14.32 26.36 -39.19
N GLN A 43 -15.04 25.24 -39.22
CA GLN A 43 -15.79 24.74 -38.06
C GLN A 43 -14.90 24.44 -36.84
N HIS A 44 -13.66 23.98 -37.07
CA HIS A 44 -12.73 23.54 -36.03
C HIS A 44 -11.32 24.15 -36.17
N TYR A 45 -11.16 25.19 -36.98
CA TYR A 45 -9.84 25.80 -37.20
C TYR A 45 -9.94 27.29 -37.54
N GLN A 46 -8.87 28.00 -37.20
CA GLN A 46 -8.64 29.38 -37.63
C GLN A 46 -7.23 29.50 -38.18
N LEU A 47 -7.10 29.79 -39.48
CA LEU A 47 -5.82 30.06 -40.13
C LEU A 47 -5.64 31.57 -40.27
N ARG A 48 -4.40 32.04 -40.19
CA ARG A 48 -4.03 33.45 -40.41
C ARG A 48 -3.00 33.57 -41.53
N ASN A 49 -3.01 34.70 -42.22
CA ASN A 49 -2.03 35.03 -43.27
C ASN A 49 -1.92 33.93 -44.33
N LEU A 50 -3.07 33.51 -44.87
CA LEU A 50 -3.13 32.54 -45.95
C LEU A 50 -2.53 33.16 -47.23
N LEU A 51 -1.63 32.44 -47.88
CA LEU A 51 -1.06 32.74 -49.18
C LEU A 51 -0.99 31.44 -49.99
N TYR A 52 -1.87 31.29 -50.97
CA TYR A 52 -1.90 30.18 -51.92
C TYR A 52 -1.34 30.64 -53.27
N LYS A 53 -0.55 29.78 -53.92
CA LYS A 53 0.00 29.99 -55.26
C LYS A 53 -0.09 28.69 -56.08
N SER A 54 -0.49 28.80 -57.34
CA SER A 54 -0.48 27.70 -58.31
C SER A 54 -0.51 28.24 -59.74
N ILE A 55 -0.23 27.38 -60.72
CA ILE A 55 -0.42 27.65 -62.14
C ILE A 55 -1.61 26.81 -62.61
N TRP A 56 -2.63 27.47 -63.15
CA TRP A 56 -3.84 26.81 -63.64
C TRP A 56 -3.85 26.86 -65.16
N ARG A 57 -4.18 25.75 -65.81
CA ARG A 57 -4.32 25.67 -67.27
C ARG A 57 -5.69 25.12 -67.63
N TRP A 58 -6.36 25.80 -68.55
CA TRP A 58 -7.62 25.32 -69.10
C TRP A 58 -7.34 24.52 -70.37
N ASP A 59 -7.78 23.27 -70.41
CA ASP A 59 -7.65 22.41 -71.59
C ASP A 59 -8.90 21.52 -71.75
N ASP A 60 -9.54 21.63 -72.91
CA ASP A 60 -10.70 20.83 -73.33
C ASP A 60 -11.79 20.60 -72.23
N GLY A 61 -12.22 21.69 -71.57
CA GLY A 61 -13.27 21.65 -70.54
C GLY A 61 -12.81 21.15 -69.16
N ASN A 62 -11.51 20.94 -68.98
CA ASN A 62 -10.87 20.59 -67.72
C ASN A 62 -9.95 21.73 -67.23
N MET A 63 -9.74 21.78 -65.91
CA MET A 63 -8.75 22.69 -65.32
C MET A 63 -7.61 21.88 -64.73
N ASP A 64 -6.45 21.96 -65.35
CA ASP A 64 -5.19 21.45 -64.81
C ASP A 64 -4.64 22.42 -63.80
N VAL A 65 -4.68 22.03 -62.53
CA VAL A 65 -4.03 22.75 -61.44
C VAL A 65 -2.63 22.15 -61.29
N GLY A 66 -1.62 22.94 -61.61
CA GLY A 66 -0.22 22.57 -61.39
C GLY A 66 0.10 22.41 -59.90
N GLU A 67 1.35 22.06 -59.59
CA GLU A 67 1.80 22.00 -58.20
C GLU A 67 1.43 23.31 -57.47
N SER A 68 0.82 23.17 -56.30
CA SER A 68 0.32 24.30 -55.55
C SER A 68 0.96 24.37 -54.17
N THR A 69 1.13 25.59 -53.68
CA THR A 69 1.68 25.86 -52.35
C THR A 69 0.77 26.84 -51.62
N ALA A 70 0.23 26.42 -50.47
CA ALA A 70 -0.42 27.30 -49.50
C ALA A 70 0.46 27.49 -48.26
N LYS A 71 0.74 28.73 -47.89
CA LYS A 71 1.39 29.10 -46.63
C LYS A 71 0.35 29.74 -45.72
N PHE A 72 0.35 29.39 -44.44
CA PHE A 72 -0.57 29.95 -43.45
C PHE A 72 -0.03 29.77 -42.03
N ILE A 73 -0.63 30.44 -41.05
CA ILE A 73 -0.33 30.27 -39.64
C ILE A 73 -1.53 29.61 -38.96
N TRP A 74 -1.31 28.49 -38.29
CA TRP A 74 -2.30 27.80 -37.46
C TRP A 74 -1.73 27.57 -36.06
N ALA A 75 -2.51 27.88 -35.03
CA ALA A 75 -2.08 27.78 -33.62
C ALA A 75 -0.66 28.36 -33.39
N LYS A 76 -0.43 29.60 -33.86
CA LYS A 76 0.85 30.34 -33.79
C LYS A 76 2.03 29.70 -34.53
N THR A 77 1.80 28.62 -35.28
CA THR A 77 2.83 27.91 -36.03
C THR A 77 2.66 28.14 -37.53
N PRO A 78 3.72 28.54 -38.27
CA PRO A 78 3.67 28.62 -39.73
C PRO A 78 3.65 27.23 -40.37
N PHE A 79 2.81 27.07 -41.39
CA PHE A 79 2.63 25.86 -42.18
C PHE A 79 2.80 26.15 -43.67
N THR A 80 3.24 25.13 -44.39
CA THR A 80 3.26 25.05 -45.85
C THR A 80 2.52 23.77 -46.27
N LEU A 81 1.45 23.89 -47.03
CA LEU A 81 0.73 22.80 -47.67
C LEU A 81 1.09 22.79 -49.15
N ASN A 82 1.71 21.71 -49.63
CA ASN A 82 1.99 21.51 -51.03
C ASN A 82 1.02 20.46 -51.61
N SER A 83 0.57 20.65 -52.85
CA SER A 83 -0.15 19.62 -53.61
C SER A 83 0.65 19.22 -54.84
N GLN A 84 0.52 17.96 -55.25
CA GLN A 84 0.87 17.54 -56.61
C GLN A 84 -0.07 18.21 -57.62
N SER A 85 0.30 18.18 -58.90
CA SER A 85 -0.58 18.61 -59.99
C SER A 85 -1.79 17.67 -60.12
N PHE A 86 -2.95 18.22 -60.43
CA PHE A 86 -4.18 17.45 -60.61
C PHE A 86 -5.13 18.12 -61.61
N THR A 87 -5.95 17.33 -62.28
CA THR A 87 -6.91 17.80 -63.30
C THR A 87 -8.33 17.75 -62.77
N LEU A 88 -8.98 18.90 -62.62
CA LEU A 88 -10.40 18.98 -62.28
C LEU A 88 -11.26 18.71 -63.52
N GLN A 89 -11.90 17.54 -63.54
CA GLN A 89 -12.81 17.15 -64.61
C GLN A 89 -14.18 17.80 -64.43
N GLN A 90 -14.74 18.39 -65.49
CA GLN A 90 -16.13 18.86 -65.56
C GLN A 90 -16.52 19.90 -64.47
N LEU A 91 -15.76 21.00 -64.37
CA LEU A 91 -16.02 22.15 -63.47
C LEU A 91 -17.43 22.77 -63.58
N LEU A 92 -18.18 22.44 -64.64
CA LEU A 92 -19.52 22.95 -64.94
C LEU A 92 -20.65 22.33 -64.10
N SER A 93 -20.40 21.23 -63.38
CA SER A 93 -21.43 20.52 -62.61
C SER A 93 -21.68 21.05 -61.20
N GLY A 94 -20.97 22.10 -60.77
CA GLY A 94 -21.17 22.76 -59.47
C GLY A 94 -20.59 22.02 -58.27
N GLU A 95 -20.00 20.83 -58.45
CA GLU A 95 -19.31 20.11 -57.39
C GLU A 95 -17.82 19.91 -57.71
N VAL A 96 -16.94 20.43 -56.85
CA VAL A 96 -15.49 20.16 -56.94
C VAL A 96 -15.20 18.82 -56.26
N ILE A 97 -14.78 17.83 -57.05
CA ILE A 97 -14.34 16.51 -56.57
C ILE A 97 -12.85 16.37 -56.88
N TRP A 98 -12.03 16.05 -55.88
CA TRP A 98 -10.60 15.84 -56.10
C TRP A 98 -10.35 14.61 -56.98
N PRO A 99 -9.36 14.65 -57.88
CA PRO A 99 -8.94 13.48 -58.64
C PRO A 99 -8.46 12.33 -57.76
N ARG A 100 -8.35 11.13 -58.35
CA ARG A 100 -7.77 9.98 -57.67
C ARG A 100 -6.25 10.12 -57.58
N GLY A 101 -5.69 9.90 -56.40
CA GLY A 101 -4.26 9.83 -56.15
C GLY A 101 -3.58 11.17 -55.86
N VAL A 102 -4.33 12.24 -55.55
CA VAL A 102 -3.72 13.55 -55.30
C VAL A 102 -2.97 13.55 -53.97
N GLY A 103 -1.64 13.68 -54.04
CA GLY A 103 -0.78 13.84 -52.88
C GLY A 103 -0.77 15.27 -52.33
N LEU A 104 -1.01 15.39 -51.03
CA LEU A 104 -0.89 16.62 -50.24
C LEU A 104 0.22 16.45 -49.21
N LYS A 105 1.12 17.42 -49.09
CA LYS A 105 2.18 17.45 -48.07
C LYS A 105 2.04 18.70 -47.21
N LEU A 106 1.54 18.55 -46.00
CA LEU A 106 1.50 19.60 -44.98
C LEU A 106 2.78 19.56 -44.14
N GLN A 107 3.48 20.68 -44.03
CA GLN A 107 4.70 20.81 -43.23
C GLN A 107 4.62 22.02 -42.33
N ALA A 108 4.88 21.84 -41.04
CA ALA A 108 5.14 22.93 -40.12
C ALA A 108 6.57 23.45 -40.31
N LYS A 109 6.81 24.71 -39.92
CA LYS A 109 8.16 25.31 -39.90
C LYS A 109 9.15 24.41 -39.14
N ASP A 110 10.40 24.35 -39.61
CA ASP A 110 11.49 23.55 -39.04
C ASP A 110 11.21 22.03 -39.06
N ASP A 111 10.31 21.58 -39.95
CA ASP A 111 9.89 20.19 -40.16
C ASP A 111 9.41 19.48 -38.87
N ILE A 112 8.90 20.24 -37.91
CA ILE A 112 8.42 19.69 -36.63
C ILE A 112 7.17 18.82 -36.78
N LEU A 113 6.43 18.97 -37.89
CA LEU A 113 5.32 18.12 -38.31
C LEU A 113 5.34 18.02 -39.83
N THR A 114 5.22 16.81 -40.35
CA THR A 114 4.96 16.51 -41.76
C THR A 114 3.78 15.53 -41.84
N VAL A 115 2.77 15.87 -42.63
CA VAL A 115 1.65 14.99 -42.96
C VAL A 115 1.59 14.85 -44.48
N ILE A 116 1.66 13.62 -44.97
CA ILE A 116 1.54 13.29 -46.39
C ILE A 116 0.24 12.52 -46.57
N THR A 117 -0.72 13.09 -47.30
CA THR A 117 -2.05 12.51 -47.49
C THR A 117 -2.30 12.28 -48.97
N VAL A 118 -2.85 11.13 -49.33
CA VAL A 118 -3.32 10.80 -50.67
C VAL A 118 -4.86 10.78 -50.67
N LEU A 119 -5.45 11.56 -51.57
CA LEU A 119 -6.90 11.70 -51.71
C LEU A 119 -7.42 10.95 -52.95
N ASN A 120 -8.60 10.35 -52.82
CA ASN A 120 -9.44 9.89 -53.93
C ASN A 120 -10.83 10.50 -53.78
N GLY A 121 -11.18 11.49 -54.60
CA GLY A 121 -12.43 12.22 -54.41
C GLY A 121 -12.43 12.96 -53.06
N ARG A 122 -13.54 12.91 -52.33
CA ARG A 122 -13.63 13.51 -50.98
C ARG A 122 -13.04 12.65 -49.87
N HIS A 123 -12.30 11.59 -50.20
CA HIS A 123 -11.86 10.59 -49.24
C HIS A 123 -10.35 10.49 -49.15
N ILE A 124 -9.85 10.47 -47.91
CA ILE A 124 -8.48 10.07 -47.59
C ILE A 124 -8.35 8.56 -47.83
N VAL A 125 -7.29 8.16 -48.55
CA VAL A 125 -6.96 6.75 -48.82
C VAL A 125 -5.70 6.31 -48.11
N ASP A 126 -4.69 7.17 -48.04
CA ASP A 126 -3.47 6.95 -47.28
C ASP A 126 -3.04 8.26 -46.65
N SER A 127 -2.57 8.24 -45.42
CA SER A 127 -2.12 9.42 -44.69
C SER A 127 -0.98 9.02 -43.77
N HIS A 128 0.18 9.61 -43.97
CA HIS A 128 1.37 9.34 -43.18
C HIS A 128 1.74 10.59 -42.38
N LEU A 129 1.74 10.46 -41.06
CA LEU A 129 2.03 11.53 -40.12
C LEU A 129 3.36 11.26 -39.44
N GLN A 130 4.29 12.19 -39.56
CA GLN A 130 5.57 12.18 -38.88
C GLN A 130 5.77 13.51 -38.18
N ALA A 131 6.10 13.48 -36.90
CA ALA A 131 6.34 14.71 -36.16
C ALA A 131 7.49 14.57 -35.17
N LYS A 132 8.09 15.72 -34.81
CA LYS A 132 9.07 15.85 -33.74
C LYS A 132 8.71 17.08 -32.92
N LEU A 133 7.74 16.90 -32.04
CA LEU A 133 7.03 17.99 -31.40
C LEU A 133 7.45 18.10 -29.93
N PRO A 134 7.91 19.28 -29.46
CA PRO A 134 7.86 19.59 -28.05
C PRO A 134 6.41 19.51 -27.55
N LEU A 135 6.16 18.91 -26.39
CA LEU A 135 4.79 18.74 -25.89
C LEU A 135 4.03 20.06 -25.72
N LYS A 136 4.72 21.17 -25.40
CA LYS A 136 4.13 22.51 -25.36
C LYS A 136 3.52 22.98 -26.69
N VAL A 137 4.03 22.47 -27.82
CA VAL A 137 3.48 22.76 -29.15
C VAL A 137 2.22 21.91 -29.38
N ILE A 138 2.25 20.65 -28.95
CA ILE A 138 1.09 19.74 -29.01
C ILE A 138 -0.06 20.29 -28.17
N GLU A 139 0.20 20.73 -26.94
CA GLU A 139 -0.80 21.35 -26.06
C GLU A 139 -1.54 22.50 -26.77
N GLN A 140 -0.82 23.34 -27.52
CA GLN A 140 -1.42 24.44 -28.28
C GLN A 140 -2.30 23.94 -29.44
N TRP A 141 -1.88 22.88 -30.14
CA TRP A 141 -2.62 22.33 -31.27
C TRP A 141 -3.84 21.53 -30.83
N LEU A 142 -3.69 20.70 -29.80
CA LEU A 142 -4.78 19.94 -29.19
C LEU A 142 -5.81 20.89 -28.57
N GLY A 143 -5.39 21.92 -27.84
CA GLY A 143 -6.29 22.94 -27.31
C GLY A 143 -7.05 23.69 -28.41
N ALA A 144 -6.43 23.94 -29.58
CA ALA A 144 -7.10 24.58 -30.72
C ALA A 144 -8.22 23.72 -31.34
N ILE A 145 -8.21 22.40 -31.10
CA ILE A 145 -9.26 21.47 -31.53
C ILE A 145 -10.10 20.94 -30.36
N GLY A 146 -9.97 21.52 -29.16
CA GLY A 146 -10.78 21.20 -27.98
C GLY A 146 -10.33 19.95 -27.20
N ILE A 147 -9.07 19.52 -27.34
CA ILE A 147 -8.47 18.43 -26.58
C ILE A 147 -7.56 19.03 -25.51
N ASP A 148 -7.91 18.86 -24.23
CA ASP A 148 -7.12 19.36 -23.10
C ASP A 148 -6.01 18.37 -22.72
N MET A 149 -4.77 18.87 -22.69
CA MET A 149 -3.63 18.15 -22.12
C MET A 149 -3.46 18.49 -20.63
N PRO A 150 -2.83 17.60 -19.84
CA PRO A 150 -2.46 17.93 -18.47
C PRO A 150 -1.52 19.14 -18.45
N LYS A 151 -1.93 20.20 -17.74
CA LYS A 151 -1.11 21.41 -17.60
C LYS A 151 0.25 21.09 -16.99
N GLY A 152 1.30 21.73 -17.48
CA GLY A 152 2.67 21.56 -16.97
C GLY A 152 3.41 20.35 -17.52
N ALA A 153 2.79 19.54 -18.39
CA ALA A 153 3.47 18.47 -19.09
C ALA A 153 4.61 18.99 -19.98
N SER A 154 5.75 18.32 -19.95
CA SER A 154 6.93 18.66 -20.75
C SER A 154 7.60 17.42 -21.30
N GLY A 155 8.43 17.59 -22.33
CA GLY A 155 9.06 16.49 -23.05
C GLY A 155 8.94 16.64 -24.56
N LYS A 156 9.29 15.58 -25.29
CA LYS A 156 9.22 15.51 -26.76
C LYS A 156 8.38 14.30 -27.17
N PHE A 157 7.47 14.50 -28.11
CA PHE A 157 6.64 13.46 -28.70
C PHE A 157 6.97 13.33 -30.18
N ARG A 158 7.21 12.10 -30.62
CA ARG A 158 7.55 11.76 -32.00
C ARG A 158 6.62 10.65 -32.49
N PRO A 159 5.46 11.01 -33.06
CA PRO A 159 4.59 10.06 -33.74
C PRO A 159 5.13 9.77 -35.14
N ASN A 160 5.05 8.51 -35.56
CA ASN A 160 5.21 8.04 -36.92
C ASN A 160 4.03 7.11 -37.20
N LEU A 161 2.94 7.64 -37.73
CA LEU A 161 1.66 6.93 -37.88
C LEU A 161 1.22 6.91 -39.34
N GLN A 162 0.72 5.77 -39.79
CA GLN A 162 0.06 5.60 -41.08
C GLN A 162 -1.41 5.25 -40.88
N LEU A 163 -2.30 6.03 -41.51
CA LEU A 163 -3.73 5.77 -41.62
C LEU A 163 -4.08 5.40 -43.06
N LEU A 164 -4.40 4.14 -43.28
CA LEU A 164 -4.75 3.59 -44.59
C LEU A 164 -6.25 3.26 -44.63
N ARG A 165 -6.94 3.61 -45.72
CA ARG A 165 -8.30 3.19 -46.01
C ARG A 165 -8.26 2.04 -47.03
N THR A 166 -8.67 0.87 -46.58
CA THR A 166 -8.77 -0.36 -47.37
C THR A 166 -10.23 -0.67 -47.73
N GLN A 167 -10.45 -1.72 -48.51
CA GLN A 167 -11.81 -2.24 -48.75
C GLN A 167 -12.50 -2.76 -47.48
N GLN A 168 -11.72 -3.13 -46.46
CA GLN A 168 -12.21 -3.67 -45.19
C GLN A 168 -12.42 -2.59 -44.11
N GLY A 169 -12.15 -1.32 -44.43
CA GLY A 169 -12.20 -0.20 -43.51
C GLY A 169 -10.84 0.48 -43.33
N TRP A 170 -10.68 1.18 -42.22
CA TRP A 170 -9.46 1.89 -41.83
C TRP A 170 -8.46 0.98 -41.12
N GLN A 171 -7.18 1.23 -41.37
CA GLN A 171 -6.04 0.65 -40.66
C GLN A 171 -5.16 1.79 -40.16
N LEU A 172 -4.80 1.77 -38.89
CA LEU A 172 -3.89 2.72 -38.25
C LEU A 172 -2.71 1.93 -37.69
N SER A 173 -1.50 2.23 -38.14
CA SER A 173 -0.29 1.56 -37.67
C SER A 173 0.85 2.53 -37.44
N GLY A 174 1.84 2.14 -36.63
CA GLY A 174 3.08 2.89 -36.44
C GLY A 174 3.46 3.05 -34.97
N ASP A 175 4.38 3.98 -34.73
CA ASP A 175 5.06 4.12 -33.45
C ASP A 175 4.88 5.52 -32.85
N LEU A 176 4.76 5.56 -31.53
CA LEU A 176 4.74 6.78 -30.73
C LEU A 176 5.95 6.75 -29.80
N VAL A 177 6.85 7.71 -29.94
CA VAL A 177 8.01 7.85 -29.05
C VAL A 177 7.86 9.10 -28.20
N LEU A 178 7.85 8.91 -26.89
CA LEU A 178 7.83 9.96 -25.89
C LEU A 178 9.21 10.01 -25.20
N SER A 179 9.84 11.18 -25.17
CA SER A 179 11.16 11.35 -24.56
C SER A 179 11.17 12.44 -23.51
N ASN A 180 11.81 12.16 -22.38
CA ASN A 180 11.93 13.02 -21.21
C ASN A 180 10.56 13.59 -20.80
N PHE A 181 9.54 12.72 -20.73
CA PHE A 181 8.23 13.14 -20.29
C PHE A 181 8.24 13.41 -18.80
N THR A 182 7.87 14.63 -18.44
CA THR A 182 7.69 15.04 -17.06
C THR A 182 6.34 15.71 -16.92
N TRP A 183 5.59 15.29 -15.90
CA TRP A 183 4.29 15.85 -15.53
C TRP A 183 4.05 15.65 -14.03
N GLN A 184 3.30 16.55 -13.42
CA GLN A 184 2.89 16.45 -12.03
C GLN A 184 1.46 16.95 -11.87
N SER A 185 0.64 16.23 -11.10
CA SER A 185 -0.70 16.66 -10.75
C SER A 185 -0.67 17.83 -9.76
N ALA A 186 -1.74 18.62 -9.72
CA ALA A 186 -1.84 19.80 -8.84
C ALA A 186 -1.77 19.45 -7.34
N ASP A 187 -2.21 18.26 -6.96
CA ASP A 187 -2.16 17.72 -5.59
C ASP A 187 -0.83 17.03 -5.25
N ALA A 188 0.12 16.97 -6.20
CA ALA A 188 1.39 16.25 -6.11
C ALA A 188 1.27 14.74 -5.81
N MET A 189 0.06 14.16 -5.88
CA MET A 189 -0.17 12.73 -5.67
C MET A 189 0.16 11.90 -6.93
N GLN A 190 0.34 12.55 -8.08
CA GLN A 190 0.77 11.89 -9.31
C GLN A 190 1.95 12.67 -9.89
N ALA A 191 3.01 11.95 -10.21
CA ALA A 191 4.20 12.52 -10.82
C ALA A 191 4.80 11.54 -11.80
N ILE A 192 5.28 12.06 -12.92
CA ILE A 192 6.07 11.33 -13.88
C ILE A 192 7.32 12.17 -14.11
N ASP A 193 8.51 11.59 -13.96
CA ASP A 193 9.78 12.30 -14.21
C ASP A 193 10.64 11.56 -15.24
N LYS A 194 11.03 12.30 -16.28
CA LYS A 194 11.97 11.89 -17.34
C LYS A 194 11.64 10.54 -17.97
N VAL A 195 10.35 10.24 -18.14
CA VAL A 195 9.93 8.99 -18.76
C VAL A 195 10.26 8.96 -20.24
N ASN A 196 10.94 7.89 -20.66
CA ASN A 196 11.21 7.56 -22.05
C ASN A 196 10.39 6.33 -22.43
N MET A 197 9.37 6.54 -23.28
CA MET A 197 8.40 5.51 -23.64
C MET A 197 8.30 5.35 -25.16
N ASN A 198 8.21 4.12 -25.64
CA ASN A 198 7.84 3.78 -27.01
C ASN A 198 6.56 2.96 -27.00
N ILE A 199 5.67 3.24 -27.95
CA ILE A 199 4.40 2.53 -28.13
C ILE A 199 4.26 2.18 -29.61
N GLY A 200 4.12 0.90 -29.92
CA GLY A 200 3.74 0.39 -31.25
C GLY A 200 2.23 0.15 -31.31
N LEU A 201 1.61 0.51 -32.43
CA LEU A 201 0.17 0.40 -32.66
C LEU A 201 -0.09 -0.34 -33.98
N ASN A 202 -1.09 -1.22 -33.96
CA ASN A 202 -1.69 -1.79 -35.15
C ASN A 202 -3.19 -1.99 -34.92
N LEU A 203 -3.99 -1.05 -35.42
CA LEU A 203 -5.42 -0.95 -35.19
C LEU A 203 -6.19 -0.97 -36.51
N SER A 204 -7.42 -1.45 -36.45
CA SER A 204 -8.35 -1.49 -37.58
C SER A 204 -9.74 -1.03 -37.16
N SER A 205 -10.49 -0.46 -38.10
CA SER A 205 -11.86 0.02 -37.87
C SER A 205 -12.69 -0.06 -39.14
N GLN A 206 -13.87 -0.67 -39.09
CA GLN A 206 -14.75 -0.74 -40.27
C GLN A 206 -15.43 0.60 -40.58
N ASP A 207 -15.76 1.38 -39.55
CA ASP A 207 -16.56 2.61 -39.65
C ASP A 207 -15.80 3.89 -39.29
N GLY A 208 -14.54 3.76 -38.87
CA GLY A 208 -13.68 4.84 -38.41
C GLY A 208 -13.97 5.31 -36.97
N LYS A 209 -14.94 4.70 -36.27
CA LYS A 209 -15.36 5.08 -34.92
C LYS A 209 -14.99 4.02 -33.89
N HIS A 210 -15.15 2.76 -34.23
CA HIS A 210 -14.84 1.63 -33.35
C HIS A 210 -13.54 0.98 -33.80
N TRP A 211 -12.56 0.91 -32.90
CA TRP A 211 -11.21 0.46 -33.24
C TRP A 211 -10.86 -0.81 -32.48
N GLN A 212 -10.16 -1.73 -33.15
CA GLN A 212 -9.63 -2.93 -32.53
C GLN A 212 -8.26 -3.28 -33.09
N GLY A 213 -7.42 -3.92 -32.28
CA GLY A 213 -6.10 -4.38 -32.74
C GLY A 213 -5.15 -4.60 -31.57
N THR A 214 -3.86 -4.37 -31.79
CA THR A 214 -2.82 -4.60 -30.79
C THR A 214 -2.06 -3.33 -30.48
N MET A 215 -1.58 -3.26 -29.25
CA MET A 215 -0.69 -2.21 -28.77
C MET A 215 0.40 -2.84 -27.90
N GLU A 216 1.63 -2.44 -28.15
CA GLU A 216 2.78 -2.84 -27.36
C GLU A 216 3.56 -1.59 -26.96
N GLY A 217 4.27 -1.64 -25.84
CA GLY A 217 5.09 -0.53 -25.43
C GLY A 217 6.16 -0.91 -24.44
N ALA A 218 7.13 -0.02 -24.31
CA ALA A 218 8.15 -0.12 -23.29
C ALA A 218 8.45 1.24 -22.67
N VAL A 219 8.68 1.25 -21.36
CA VAL A 219 9.27 2.36 -20.62
C VAL A 219 10.70 1.99 -20.33
N ASN A 220 11.64 2.68 -20.99
CA ASN A 220 13.06 2.33 -20.91
C ASN A 220 13.82 3.10 -19.83
N GLN A 221 13.21 4.16 -19.30
CA GLN A 221 13.78 5.03 -18.29
C GLN A 221 12.68 5.89 -17.66
N GLY A 222 12.90 6.31 -16.42
CA GLY A 222 12.09 7.30 -15.72
C GLY A 222 11.34 6.72 -14.54
N GLU A 223 10.67 7.61 -13.84
CA GLU A 223 9.99 7.31 -12.58
C GLU A 223 8.55 7.78 -12.64
N MET A 224 7.65 7.00 -12.06
CA MET A 224 6.23 7.28 -12.03
C MET A 224 5.70 7.04 -10.63
N LEU A 225 5.03 8.04 -10.06
CA LEU A 225 4.30 7.98 -8.82
C LEU A 225 2.81 8.13 -9.13
N PHE A 226 2.00 7.17 -8.71
CA PHE A 226 0.54 7.21 -8.80
C PHE A 226 -0.07 6.96 -7.43
N THR A 227 -0.47 8.03 -6.76
CA THR A 227 -0.92 8.05 -5.36
C THR A 227 0.16 7.51 -4.43
N SER A 228 0.15 6.20 -4.18
CA SER A 228 1.13 5.51 -3.31
C SER A 228 2.00 4.53 -4.10
N VAL A 229 1.69 4.27 -5.37
CA VAL A 229 2.44 3.30 -6.18
C VAL A 229 3.62 3.99 -6.86
N TYR A 230 4.83 3.53 -6.58
CA TYR A 230 6.05 4.03 -7.17
C TYR A 230 6.65 3.00 -8.14
N ILE A 231 6.83 3.42 -9.38
CA ILE A 231 7.36 2.60 -10.46
C ILE A 231 8.64 3.23 -10.97
N ASN A 232 9.73 2.47 -10.95
CA ASN A 232 11.04 2.91 -11.41
C ASN A 232 11.52 2.03 -12.58
N ALA A 233 11.68 2.64 -13.75
CA ALA A 233 12.15 1.98 -14.97
C ALA A 233 13.67 2.19 -15.23
N ASN A 234 14.40 2.80 -14.28
CA ASN A 234 15.84 3.05 -14.42
C ASN A 234 16.67 1.77 -14.21
N ASP A 235 16.20 0.85 -13.36
CA ASP A 235 16.89 -0.43 -13.11
C ASP A 235 16.68 -1.44 -14.24
N ALA A 236 15.48 -1.43 -14.82
CA ALA A 236 15.04 -2.34 -15.86
C ALA A 236 13.92 -1.71 -16.70
N PRO A 237 13.91 -1.94 -18.02
CA PRO A 237 12.82 -1.49 -18.86
C PRO A 237 11.55 -2.27 -18.52
N ILE A 238 10.44 -1.55 -18.45
CA ILE A 238 9.10 -2.11 -18.28
C ILE A 238 8.52 -2.33 -19.66
N ARG A 239 8.02 -3.53 -19.95
CA ARG A 239 7.36 -3.85 -21.21
C ARG A 239 5.91 -4.21 -20.98
N TRP A 240 5.07 -3.86 -21.93
CA TRP A 240 3.68 -4.26 -21.91
C TRP A 240 3.14 -4.49 -23.30
N GLN A 241 2.10 -5.31 -23.40
CA GLN A 241 1.37 -5.59 -24.64
C GLN A 241 -0.09 -5.86 -24.33
N SER A 242 -0.98 -5.55 -25.26
CA SER A 242 -2.42 -5.78 -25.10
C SER A 242 -3.14 -5.79 -26.43
N ASP A 243 -4.22 -6.55 -26.48
CA ASP A 243 -5.28 -6.34 -27.46
C ASP A 243 -6.13 -5.14 -27.03
N ILE A 244 -6.46 -4.26 -27.97
CA ILE A 244 -7.30 -3.09 -27.76
C ILE A 244 -8.67 -3.31 -28.40
N ILE A 245 -9.72 -2.91 -27.68
CA ILE A 245 -11.04 -2.66 -28.22
C ILE A 245 -11.52 -1.30 -27.72
N TYR A 246 -11.77 -0.38 -28.65
CA TYR A 246 -12.31 0.94 -28.38
C TYR A 246 -13.69 1.07 -29.02
N THR A 247 -14.69 1.40 -28.21
CA THR A 247 -16.10 1.49 -28.63
C THR A 247 -16.64 2.92 -28.68
N GLY A 248 -15.78 3.94 -28.58
CA GLY A 248 -16.21 5.32 -28.35
C GLY A 248 -16.30 5.66 -26.86
N GLU A 249 -17.03 4.85 -26.09
CA GLU A 249 -17.29 5.07 -24.66
C GLU A 249 -16.36 4.29 -23.72
N HIS A 250 -15.87 3.14 -24.19
CA HIS A 250 -15.02 2.26 -23.40
C HIS A 250 -13.76 1.88 -24.17
N LEU A 251 -12.65 1.82 -23.44
CA LEU A 251 -11.39 1.26 -23.89
C LEU A 251 -11.13 -0.02 -23.09
N THR A 252 -11.13 -1.15 -23.78
CA THR A 252 -10.82 -2.45 -23.21
C THR A 252 -9.42 -2.88 -23.63
N LEU A 253 -8.58 -3.18 -22.66
CA LEU A 253 -7.28 -3.81 -22.83
C LEU A 253 -7.44 -5.29 -22.44
N ARG A 254 -7.38 -6.20 -23.41
CA ARG A 254 -7.46 -7.67 -23.19
C ARG A 254 -6.10 -8.31 -23.36
N ASP A 255 -5.89 -9.44 -22.69
CA ASP A 255 -4.59 -10.12 -22.64
C ASP A 255 -3.45 -9.13 -22.35
N PHE A 256 -3.73 -8.16 -21.46
CA PHE A 256 -2.76 -7.17 -21.04
C PHE A 256 -1.64 -7.90 -20.31
N ARG A 257 -0.43 -7.86 -20.86
CA ARG A 257 0.76 -8.40 -20.23
C ARG A 257 1.67 -7.25 -19.85
N PHE A 258 2.23 -7.32 -18.66
CA PHE A 258 3.20 -6.38 -18.13
C PHE A 258 4.36 -7.17 -17.53
N ASP A 259 5.58 -6.77 -17.84
CA ASP A 259 6.82 -7.41 -17.42
C ASP A 259 7.84 -6.31 -17.09
N ASP A 260 8.28 -6.26 -15.83
CA ASP A 260 9.37 -5.38 -15.38
C ASP A 260 10.67 -6.14 -15.04
N ARG A 261 10.77 -7.39 -15.53
CA ARG A 261 11.74 -8.47 -15.22
C ARG A 261 11.57 -9.16 -13.88
N MET A 262 10.97 -8.52 -12.88
CA MET A 262 10.81 -9.06 -11.54
C MET A 262 9.37 -9.48 -11.26
N VAL A 263 8.42 -8.80 -11.89
CA VAL A 263 6.98 -8.98 -11.76
C VAL A 263 6.38 -9.13 -13.16
N ASN A 264 5.59 -10.19 -13.30
CA ASN A 264 4.79 -10.47 -14.48
C ASN A 264 3.33 -10.33 -14.12
N VAL A 265 2.59 -9.53 -14.89
CA VAL A 265 1.14 -9.37 -14.74
C VAL A 265 0.48 -9.72 -16.05
N ARG A 266 -0.57 -10.54 -15.99
CA ARG A 266 -1.50 -10.83 -17.08
C ARG A 266 -2.92 -10.53 -16.63
N GLY A 267 -3.68 -9.87 -17.49
CA GLY A 267 -5.05 -9.54 -17.14
C GLY A 267 -5.82 -8.77 -18.21
N MET A 268 -6.84 -8.06 -17.74
CA MET A 268 -7.65 -7.17 -18.55
C MET A 268 -7.99 -5.89 -17.80
N LEU A 269 -8.17 -4.80 -18.54
CA LEU A 269 -8.60 -3.50 -18.01
C LEU A 269 -9.75 -2.97 -18.86
N VAL A 270 -10.73 -2.34 -18.23
CA VAL A 270 -11.82 -1.60 -18.90
C VAL A 270 -11.83 -0.18 -18.34
N LEU A 271 -11.65 0.80 -19.23
CA LEU A 271 -11.57 2.22 -18.91
C LEU A 271 -12.76 2.96 -19.54
N ASP A 272 -13.31 3.94 -18.82
CA ASP A 272 -14.22 4.95 -19.36
C ASP A 272 -13.40 6.00 -20.13
N THR A 273 -13.70 6.20 -21.40
CA THR A 273 -12.90 7.07 -22.28
C THR A 273 -13.20 8.55 -22.08
N ARG A 274 -14.34 8.91 -21.45
CA ARG A 274 -14.76 10.30 -21.24
C ARG A 274 -14.02 10.94 -20.08
N ASN A 275 -13.68 10.15 -19.06
CA ASN A 275 -13.02 10.63 -17.84
C ASN A 275 -11.75 9.85 -17.46
N GLY A 276 -11.38 8.81 -18.21
CA GLY A 276 -10.19 8.00 -17.97
C GLY A 276 -10.26 7.07 -16.77
N ARG A 277 -11.45 6.85 -16.17
CA ARG A 277 -11.59 6.05 -14.94
C ARG A 277 -11.63 4.56 -15.22
N LEU A 278 -10.99 3.78 -14.35
CA LEU A 278 -11.07 2.32 -14.36
C LEU A 278 -12.47 1.84 -13.93
N ILE A 279 -13.11 1.05 -14.79
CA ILE A 279 -14.41 0.41 -14.57
C ILE A 279 -14.22 -1.00 -14.01
N LYS A 280 -13.30 -1.77 -14.61
CA LYS A 280 -13.00 -3.15 -14.26
C LYS A 280 -11.51 -3.43 -14.46
N ALA A 281 -10.91 -4.17 -13.54
CA ALA A 281 -9.62 -4.82 -13.74
C ALA A 281 -9.74 -6.30 -13.40
N GLY A 282 -9.26 -7.17 -14.29
CA GLY A 282 -9.08 -8.59 -14.01
C GLY A 282 -7.60 -8.88 -13.96
N ILE A 283 -7.11 -9.40 -12.84
CA ILE A 283 -5.77 -9.95 -12.71
C ILE A 283 -5.92 -11.46 -12.86
N GLU A 284 -5.54 -11.97 -14.03
CA GLU A 284 -5.53 -13.42 -14.28
C GLU A 284 -4.30 -14.06 -13.63
N HIS A 285 -3.17 -13.36 -13.69
CA HIS A 285 -1.91 -13.83 -13.15
C HIS A 285 -0.99 -12.67 -12.81
N LEU A 286 -0.70 -12.45 -11.54
CA LEU A 286 0.42 -11.64 -11.07
C LEU A 286 1.39 -12.59 -10.39
N SER A 287 2.64 -12.63 -10.84
CA SER A 287 3.69 -13.41 -10.18
C SER A 287 5.02 -12.69 -10.18
N GLY A 288 5.86 -13.00 -9.20
CA GLY A 288 7.19 -12.42 -9.11
C GLY A 288 7.88 -12.73 -7.80
N ASP A 289 9.07 -12.14 -7.66
CA ASP A 289 9.82 -12.10 -6.41
C ASP A 289 9.02 -11.30 -5.37
N ALA A 290 8.76 -11.92 -4.20
CA ALA A 290 7.94 -11.31 -3.16
C ALA A 290 8.54 -10.01 -2.63
N ALA A 291 9.88 -9.90 -2.54
CA ALA A 291 10.56 -8.70 -2.10
C ALA A 291 10.30 -7.54 -3.07
N LYS A 292 10.41 -7.81 -4.37
CA LYS A 292 10.19 -6.79 -5.41
C LYS A 292 8.73 -6.35 -5.49
N ILE A 293 7.80 -7.28 -5.35
CA ILE A 293 6.37 -6.96 -5.27
C ILE A 293 6.10 -6.05 -4.06
N TYR A 294 6.66 -6.40 -2.89
CA TYR A 294 6.48 -5.63 -1.67
C TYR A 294 7.09 -4.23 -1.76
N GLU A 295 8.38 -4.13 -2.11
CA GLU A 295 9.13 -2.87 -2.18
C GLU A 295 8.48 -1.86 -3.13
N ARG A 296 7.99 -2.31 -4.29
CA ARG A 296 7.50 -1.43 -5.36
C ARG A 296 5.99 -1.16 -5.28
N TYR A 297 5.20 -2.15 -4.88
CA TYR A 297 3.73 -2.07 -5.03
C TYR A 297 2.95 -2.17 -3.72
N ALA A 298 3.45 -2.86 -2.69
CA ALA A 298 2.67 -3.10 -1.46
C ALA A 298 3.06 -2.19 -0.30
N LYS A 299 4.36 -1.91 -0.10
CA LYS A 299 4.91 -1.20 1.07
C LYS A 299 4.22 0.13 1.34
N ALA A 300 3.89 0.88 0.29
CA ALA A 300 3.26 2.18 0.43
C ALA A 300 1.80 2.14 0.94
N PHE A 301 1.13 0.99 0.84
CA PHE A 301 -0.19 0.76 1.43
C PHE A 301 -0.12 0.22 2.87
N LEU A 302 1.09 -0.10 3.34
CA LEU A 302 1.33 -0.72 4.65
C LEU A 302 2.01 0.24 5.64
N GLN A 303 2.17 1.53 5.30
CA GLN A 303 2.96 2.51 6.06
C GLN A 303 2.57 2.60 7.55
N ASP A 304 1.28 2.53 7.86
CA ASP A 304 0.74 2.65 9.22
C ASP A 304 0.59 1.28 9.93
N THR A 305 1.31 0.25 9.46
CA THR A 305 1.24 -1.11 10.00
C THR A 305 2.63 -1.61 10.36
N MET A 306 2.70 -2.63 11.22
CA MET A 306 3.93 -3.35 11.53
C MET A 306 4.58 -4.01 10.30
N PHE A 307 3.90 -4.04 9.16
CA PHE A 307 4.41 -4.57 7.90
C PHE A 307 5.06 -3.50 7.00
N ASN A 308 5.24 -2.27 7.49
CA ASN A 308 5.84 -1.16 6.75
C ASN A 308 7.36 -1.33 6.49
N ASP A 309 8.04 -2.13 7.29
CA ASP A 309 9.49 -2.30 7.23
C ASP A 309 9.91 -3.76 7.39
N MET A 310 9.67 -4.53 6.34
CA MET A 310 10.03 -5.94 6.27
C MET A 310 10.91 -6.26 5.06
N THR A 311 11.70 -7.31 5.24
CA THR A 311 12.37 -8.02 4.15
C THR A 311 11.56 -9.26 3.81
N LEU A 312 11.20 -9.42 2.54
CA LEU A 312 10.56 -10.62 2.03
C LEU A 312 11.54 -11.45 1.18
N ASN A 313 11.26 -12.74 1.05
CA ASN A 313 11.84 -13.59 0.01
C ASN A 313 10.79 -14.59 -0.50
N GLY A 314 11.18 -15.44 -1.45
CA GLY A 314 10.26 -16.42 -2.04
C GLY A 314 9.42 -15.84 -3.17
N THR A 315 8.37 -16.56 -3.54
CA THR A 315 7.54 -16.21 -4.70
C THR A 315 6.07 -16.11 -4.32
N LEU A 316 5.40 -15.13 -4.91
CA LEU A 316 3.99 -14.87 -4.71
C LEU A 316 3.27 -14.95 -6.04
N PHE A 317 2.10 -15.57 -6.04
CA PHE A 317 1.15 -15.51 -7.14
C PHE A 317 -0.17 -14.92 -6.65
N ILE A 318 -0.77 -14.02 -7.43
CA ILE A 318 -2.07 -13.39 -7.14
C ILE A 318 -2.95 -13.42 -8.39
N SER A 319 -4.23 -13.70 -8.19
CA SER A 319 -5.30 -13.49 -9.18
C SER A 319 -6.52 -12.88 -8.51
N GLY A 320 -7.39 -12.24 -9.28
CA GLY A 320 -8.63 -11.68 -8.78
C GLY A 320 -9.25 -10.67 -9.72
N GLU A 321 -10.48 -10.24 -9.41
CA GLU A 321 -11.20 -9.24 -10.19
C GLU A 321 -11.55 -8.05 -9.32
N TRP A 322 -11.20 -6.85 -9.78
CA TRP A 322 -11.65 -5.60 -9.21
C TRP A 322 -12.76 -4.98 -10.06
N GLN A 323 -13.82 -4.54 -9.38
CA GLN A 323 -14.90 -3.72 -9.93
C GLN A 323 -15.24 -2.61 -8.94
N LYS A 324 -16.17 -1.70 -9.29
CA LYS A 324 -16.60 -0.59 -8.43
C LYS A 324 -17.01 -1.02 -7.00
N ASN A 325 -17.50 -2.25 -6.83
CA ASN A 325 -17.94 -2.79 -5.53
C ASN A 325 -16.82 -3.50 -4.76
N GLY A 326 -15.56 -3.37 -5.17
CA GLY A 326 -14.39 -3.98 -4.55
C GLY A 326 -13.86 -5.21 -5.30
N TRP A 327 -12.95 -5.91 -4.65
CA TRP A 327 -12.31 -7.12 -5.16
C TRP A 327 -13.20 -8.35 -4.99
N ARG A 328 -13.09 -9.30 -5.92
CA ARG A 328 -13.80 -10.58 -5.95
C ARG A 328 -12.88 -11.68 -6.47
N ASN A 329 -13.17 -12.92 -6.10
CA ASN A 329 -12.43 -14.11 -6.57
C ASN A 329 -10.92 -13.97 -6.37
N ILE A 330 -10.50 -13.30 -5.29
CA ILE A 330 -9.08 -13.13 -4.98
C ILE A 330 -8.52 -14.49 -4.64
N ASN A 331 -7.40 -14.85 -5.26
CA ASN A 331 -6.58 -15.98 -4.82
C ASN A 331 -5.13 -15.52 -4.73
N ALA A 332 -4.43 -15.94 -3.69
CA ALA A 332 -3.01 -15.78 -3.52
C ALA A 332 -2.38 -17.14 -3.25
N VAL A 333 -1.22 -17.42 -3.84
CA VAL A 333 -0.40 -18.59 -3.54
C VAL A 333 0.96 -18.08 -3.07
N LEU A 334 1.34 -18.49 -1.87
CA LEU A 334 2.65 -18.25 -1.30
C LEU A 334 3.48 -19.51 -1.50
N ASN A 335 4.72 -19.35 -1.96
CA ASN A 335 5.65 -20.44 -2.18
C ASN A 335 7.01 -20.09 -1.56
N HIS A 336 7.29 -20.74 -0.43
CA HIS A 336 8.47 -20.56 0.41
C HIS A 336 8.79 -19.08 0.71
N VAL A 337 7.79 -18.34 1.21
CA VAL A 337 7.92 -16.90 1.52
C VAL A 337 8.39 -16.71 2.96
N ASP A 338 9.51 -16.05 3.17
CA ASP A 338 9.89 -15.52 4.49
C ASP A 338 9.44 -14.07 4.62
N MET A 339 8.97 -13.71 5.80
CA MET A 339 8.69 -12.32 6.20
C MET A 339 9.53 -11.99 7.44
N ILE A 340 10.45 -11.06 7.31
CA ILE A 340 11.34 -10.65 8.41
C ILE A 340 11.11 -9.17 8.67
N ASP A 341 10.61 -8.81 9.85
CA ASP A 341 10.56 -7.41 10.28
C ASP A 341 11.97 -6.90 10.58
N ASN A 342 12.33 -5.76 10.00
CA ASN A 342 13.67 -5.20 10.18
C ASN A 342 13.88 -4.67 11.61
N GLN A 343 12.80 -4.37 12.34
CA GLN A 343 12.84 -4.03 13.77
C GLN A 343 12.84 -5.27 14.68
N GLN A 344 12.90 -6.49 14.11
CA GLN A 344 12.94 -7.76 14.83
C GLN A 344 11.70 -8.06 15.71
N ARG A 345 10.56 -7.39 15.46
CA ARG A 345 9.31 -7.63 16.20
C ARG A 345 8.66 -8.97 15.84
N PHE A 346 8.83 -9.41 14.60
CA PHE A 346 8.39 -10.73 14.17
C PHE A 346 9.24 -11.30 13.04
N ILE A 347 9.26 -12.63 12.95
CA ILE A 347 9.81 -13.37 11.82
C ILE A 347 8.81 -14.47 11.49
N LEU A 348 8.44 -14.61 10.22
CA LEU A 348 7.74 -15.75 9.67
C LEU A 348 8.63 -16.38 8.62
N LYS A 349 8.86 -17.69 8.73
CA LYS A 349 9.71 -18.44 7.82
C LYS A 349 8.91 -19.52 7.11
N ASP A 350 9.25 -19.73 5.84
CA ASP A 350 8.72 -20.83 5.04
C ASP A 350 7.18 -20.80 5.00
N LEU A 351 6.63 -19.65 4.60
CA LEU A 351 5.20 -19.48 4.37
C LEU A 351 4.82 -20.12 3.04
N ASP A 352 3.96 -21.12 3.12
CA ASP A 352 3.46 -21.87 1.98
C ASP A 352 1.97 -22.08 2.09
N GLY A 353 1.24 -21.76 1.04
CA GLY A 353 -0.21 -21.90 1.09
C GLY A 353 -0.96 -21.32 -0.07
N GLN A 354 -2.24 -21.67 -0.13
CA GLN A 354 -3.19 -21.11 -1.07
C GLN A 354 -4.30 -20.44 -0.28
N LEU A 355 -4.45 -19.14 -0.50
CA LEU A 355 -5.49 -18.31 0.09
C LEU A 355 -6.45 -17.91 -1.02
N GLY A 356 -7.75 -17.97 -0.81
CA GLY A 356 -8.65 -17.44 -1.81
C GLY A 356 -10.13 -17.54 -1.48
N GLN A 357 -10.90 -16.62 -2.06
CA GLN A 357 -12.34 -16.58 -1.90
C GLN A 357 -12.97 -17.84 -2.52
N SER A 358 -13.67 -18.61 -1.70
CA SER A 358 -14.13 -19.95 -2.10
C SER A 358 -15.28 -19.87 -3.11
N VAL A 359 -14.97 -20.00 -4.40
CA VAL A 359 -15.99 -20.16 -5.48
C VAL A 359 -16.29 -21.65 -5.73
N ALA A 360 -15.40 -22.55 -5.31
CA ALA A 360 -15.45 -23.99 -5.62
C ALA A 360 -15.28 -24.92 -4.40
N LYS A 361 -15.52 -24.45 -3.16
CA LYS A 361 -15.24 -25.20 -1.90
C LYS A 361 -13.76 -25.59 -1.72
N GLN A 362 -12.84 -24.96 -2.43
CA GLN A 362 -11.41 -25.15 -2.19
C GLN A 362 -11.06 -24.38 -0.92
N ARG A 363 -10.65 -25.11 0.12
CA ARG A 363 -10.27 -24.52 1.41
C ARG A 363 -8.97 -23.76 1.23
N SER A 364 -8.90 -22.58 1.85
CA SER A 364 -7.63 -21.90 2.00
C SER A 364 -6.81 -22.60 3.08
N TYR A 365 -5.50 -22.64 2.89
CA TYR A 365 -4.58 -23.10 3.92
C TYR A 365 -3.30 -22.29 3.89
N LEU A 366 -2.70 -22.13 5.06
CA LEU A 366 -1.40 -21.50 5.24
C LEU A 366 -0.57 -22.36 6.18
N SER A 367 0.57 -22.82 5.70
CA SER A 367 1.63 -23.45 6.48
C SER A 367 2.70 -22.41 6.80
N ILE A 368 3.22 -22.49 8.02
CA ILE A 368 4.30 -21.65 8.52
C ILE A 368 5.34 -22.62 9.04
N GLY A 369 6.54 -22.66 8.44
CA GLY A 369 7.58 -23.60 8.87
C GLY A 369 8.20 -23.24 10.23
N SER A 370 8.36 -21.94 10.50
CA SER A 370 8.63 -21.43 11.86
C SER A 370 8.25 -19.96 11.97
N ALA A 371 8.01 -19.51 13.19
CA ALA A 371 7.78 -18.10 13.48
C ALA A 371 8.51 -17.66 14.74
N LYS A 372 8.69 -16.35 14.88
CA LYS A 372 9.23 -15.70 16.07
C LYS A 372 8.39 -14.44 16.30
N TRP A 373 7.91 -14.23 17.53
CA TRP A 373 7.18 -13.04 17.95
C TRP A 373 7.91 -12.38 19.11
N TYR A 374 8.51 -11.21 18.89
CA TYR A 374 9.61 -10.69 19.71
C TYR A 374 10.59 -11.82 19.98
N ASP A 375 10.96 -12.13 21.22
CA ASP A 375 11.88 -13.23 21.52
C ASP A 375 11.25 -14.61 21.66
N LEU A 376 9.93 -14.74 21.49
CA LEU A 376 9.23 -16.01 21.63
C LEU A 376 9.34 -16.85 20.35
N PRO A 377 9.95 -18.05 20.40
CA PRO A 377 9.99 -18.95 19.27
C PRO A 377 8.66 -19.71 19.13
N ILE A 378 8.22 -19.85 17.89
CA ILE A 378 7.01 -20.55 17.49
C ILE A 378 7.42 -21.64 16.49
N VAL A 379 7.10 -22.89 16.81
CA VAL A 379 7.37 -24.01 15.89
C VAL A 379 6.31 -24.01 14.80
N GLY A 380 6.65 -24.55 13.62
CA GLY A 380 5.76 -24.54 12.49
C GLY A 380 4.38 -25.14 12.75
N PHE A 381 3.37 -24.57 12.10
CA PHE A 381 1.98 -24.97 12.19
C PHE A 381 1.26 -24.72 10.87
N THR A 382 0.06 -25.30 10.73
CA THR A 382 -0.79 -25.09 9.54
C THR A 382 -2.18 -24.71 9.98
N VAL A 383 -2.78 -23.75 9.28
CA VAL A 383 -4.14 -23.30 9.49
C VAL A 383 -4.96 -23.48 8.21
N SER A 384 -6.17 -24.01 8.35
CA SER A 384 -7.13 -24.19 7.26
C SER A 384 -8.36 -23.31 7.51
N PHE A 385 -8.78 -22.54 6.52
CA PHE A 385 -9.91 -21.62 6.64
C PHE A 385 -10.70 -21.48 5.34
N ASP A 386 -11.97 -21.10 5.47
CA ASP A 386 -12.84 -20.75 4.36
C ASP A 386 -12.93 -19.23 4.26
N TRP A 387 -12.51 -18.68 3.12
CA TRP A 387 -12.69 -17.26 2.84
C TRP A 387 -14.03 -17.05 2.13
N THR A 388 -15.02 -16.58 2.88
CA THR A 388 -16.38 -16.34 2.42
C THR A 388 -16.55 -14.90 1.90
N LYS A 389 -17.77 -14.54 1.47
CA LYS A 389 -18.11 -13.15 1.16
C LYS A 389 -18.12 -12.23 2.39
N ASP A 390 -18.38 -12.79 3.56
CA ASP A 390 -18.54 -12.06 4.83
C ASP A 390 -17.21 -11.98 5.61
N GLY A 391 -16.22 -12.81 5.24
CA GLY A 391 -14.88 -12.81 5.81
C GLY A 391 -14.32 -14.23 5.95
N VAL A 392 -13.24 -14.36 6.72
CA VAL A 392 -12.56 -15.63 6.98
C VAL A 392 -13.23 -16.41 8.10
N VAL A 393 -13.49 -17.70 7.88
CA VAL A 393 -14.01 -18.64 8.88
C VAL A 393 -13.03 -19.78 9.06
N LEU A 394 -12.62 -20.05 10.30
CA LEU A 394 -11.74 -21.17 10.61
C LEU A 394 -12.46 -22.51 10.35
N CYS A 395 -11.83 -23.42 9.60
CA CYS A 395 -12.46 -24.71 9.29
C CYS A 395 -12.40 -25.68 10.46
N GLU A 396 -11.29 -25.68 11.20
CA GLU A 396 -11.02 -26.57 12.31
C GLU A 396 -10.08 -25.90 13.32
N PRO A 397 -10.17 -26.23 14.62
CA PRO A 397 -9.22 -25.73 15.60
C PRO A 397 -7.78 -26.03 15.20
N PHE A 398 -6.88 -25.06 15.38
CA PHE A 398 -5.46 -25.25 15.14
C PHE A 398 -4.63 -24.87 16.37
N PHE A 399 -3.44 -25.43 16.45
CA PHE A 399 -2.52 -25.24 17.55
C PHE A 399 -1.28 -24.50 17.08
N ILE A 400 -0.96 -23.41 17.79
CA ILE A 400 0.25 -22.60 17.61
C ILE A 400 1.24 -23.05 18.70
N PRO A 401 2.26 -23.87 18.37
CA PRO A 401 3.19 -24.38 19.36
C PRO A 401 4.16 -23.28 19.79
N ILE A 402 4.15 -22.95 21.08
CA ILE A 402 5.05 -21.96 21.68
C ILE A 402 5.81 -22.69 22.79
N LEU A 403 7.14 -22.76 22.62
CA LEU A 403 8.02 -23.49 23.54
C LEU A 403 7.55 -24.94 23.72
N ASN A 404 7.18 -25.34 24.93
CA ASN A 404 6.67 -26.67 25.26
C ASN A 404 5.15 -26.74 25.50
N GLY A 405 4.45 -25.63 25.26
CA GLY A 405 2.99 -25.52 25.30
C GLY A 405 2.49 -24.85 24.02
N GLY A 406 1.45 -24.01 24.13
CA GLY A 406 1.03 -23.21 22.98
C GLY A 406 -0.37 -22.64 23.09
N ILE A 407 -0.80 -22.00 22.02
CA ILE A 407 -2.13 -21.40 21.91
C ILE A 407 -2.98 -22.28 21.01
N GLN A 408 -4.12 -22.73 21.52
CA GLN A 408 -5.15 -23.40 20.72
C GLN A 408 -6.17 -22.36 20.28
N VAL A 409 -6.32 -22.17 18.97
CA VAL A 409 -7.38 -21.35 18.40
C VAL A 409 -8.56 -22.26 18.05
N ASN A 410 -9.68 -22.09 18.74
CA ASN A 410 -10.85 -22.96 18.65
C ASN A 410 -11.80 -22.54 17.53
N SER A 411 -11.99 -21.24 17.33
CA SER A 411 -12.81 -20.71 16.23
C SER A 411 -12.44 -19.27 15.91
N LEU A 412 -12.60 -18.92 14.63
CA LEU A 412 -12.53 -17.55 14.11
C LEU A 412 -13.67 -17.42 13.10
N ALA A 413 -14.51 -16.40 13.24
CA ALA A 413 -15.58 -16.11 12.29
C ALA A 413 -15.85 -14.61 12.22
N PRO A 414 -16.40 -14.09 11.10
CA PRO A 414 -16.81 -12.69 11.01
C PRO A 414 -17.82 -12.33 12.10
N ASP A 415 -17.67 -11.13 12.66
CA ASP A 415 -18.55 -10.58 13.68
C ASP A 415 -19.58 -9.59 13.09
N ALA A 416 -20.71 -9.42 13.77
CA ALA A 416 -21.78 -8.52 13.35
C ALA A 416 -21.40 -7.03 13.48
N GLU A 417 -20.47 -6.70 14.39
CA GLU A 417 -20.02 -5.33 14.68
C GLU A 417 -18.81 -4.87 13.82
N ASP A 418 -18.59 -5.50 12.66
CA ASP A 418 -17.41 -5.30 11.79
C ASP A 418 -16.11 -5.79 12.47
N GLY A 419 -15.61 -6.95 12.03
CA GLY A 419 -14.44 -7.61 12.62
C GLY A 419 -14.60 -9.13 12.69
N TYR A 420 -14.02 -9.73 13.72
CA TYR A 420 -13.99 -11.16 13.96
C TYR A 420 -14.25 -11.51 15.42
N LEU A 421 -14.99 -12.60 15.62
CA LEU A 421 -15.13 -13.27 16.91
C LEU A 421 -14.17 -14.45 16.97
N LEU A 422 -13.30 -14.47 17.98
CA LEU A 422 -12.23 -15.43 18.18
C LEU A 422 -12.41 -16.13 19.54
N ASN A 423 -12.25 -17.45 19.56
CA ASN A 423 -12.14 -18.23 20.79
C ASN A 423 -10.78 -18.93 20.80
N ALA A 424 -10.01 -18.74 21.86
CA ALA A 424 -8.70 -19.36 22.00
C ALA A 424 -8.45 -19.83 23.43
N ALA A 425 -7.45 -20.69 23.63
CA ALA A 425 -6.97 -21.11 24.94
C ALA A 425 -5.44 -21.15 24.94
N ILE A 426 -4.84 -20.73 26.04
CA ILE A 426 -3.44 -20.99 26.34
C ILE A 426 -3.38 -22.38 26.97
N LEU A 427 -2.87 -23.36 26.22
CA LEU A 427 -2.52 -24.66 26.77
C LEU A 427 -1.27 -24.48 27.64
N PRO A 428 -1.09 -25.28 28.72
CA PRO A 428 -0.03 -25.05 29.69
C PRO A 428 1.36 -24.80 29.07
N ILE A 429 1.85 -23.57 29.18
CA ILE A 429 3.21 -23.17 28.79
C ILE A 429 4.06 -23.18 30.07
N ASP A 430 5.25 -23.78 30.00
CA ASP A 430 6.20 -23.77 31.12
C ASP A 430 6.84 -22.38 31.28
N LEU A 431 6.75 -21.86 32.50
CA LEU A 431 7.24 -20.52 32.82
C LEU A 431 8.76 -20.42 32.80
N PHE A 432 9.48 -21.51 33.03
CA PHE A 432 10.94 -21.49 33.06
C PHE A 432 11.48 -21.29 31.64
N GLU A 433 10.95 -22.05 30.67
CA GLU A 433 11.27 -21.86 29.25
C GLU A 433 10.80 -20.49 28.74
N PHE A 434 9.62 -20.03 29.17
CA PHE A 434 9.07 -18.73 28.78
C PHE A 434 9.94 -17.57 29.28
N SER A 435 10.32 -17.61 30.55
CA SER A 435 11.20 -16.61 31.16
C SER A 435 12.55 -16.56 30.47
N LYS A 436 13.15 -17.73 30.20
CA LYS A 436 14.42 -17.82 29.52
C LYS A 436 14.37 -17.24 28.11
N ALA A 437 13.29 -17.50 27.36
CA ALA A 437 13.10 -16.95 26.02
C ALA A 437 13.02 -15.42 26.03
N LEU A 438 12.36 -14.83 27.02
CA LEU A 438 12.20 -13.37 27.15
C LEU A 438 13.33 -12.69 27.93
N ASN A 439 14.34 -13.43 28.37
CA ASN A 439 15.38 -12.94 29.28
C ASN A 439 14.79 -12.29 30.56
N TRP A 440 13.76 -12.93 31.10
CA TRP A 440 13.10 -12.60 32.36
C TRP A 440 13.65 -13.46 33.52
N PRO A 441 13.37 -13.09 34.79
CA PRO A 441 13.67 -13.94 35.94
C PRO A 441 13.09 -15.35 35.76
N GLU A 442 13.81 -16.38 36.21
CA GLU A 442 13.52 -17.79 35.92
C GLU A 442 12.30 -18.32 36.72
N PHE A 443 11.11 -17.81 36.40
CA PHE A 443 9.85 -18.23 37.00
C PHE A 443 9.59 -19.71 36.75
N ARG A 444 9.18 -20.45 37.78
CA ARG A 444 8.81 -21.86 37.68
C ARG A 444 7.30 -22.03 37.65
N GLY A 445 6.85 -23.17 37.13
CA GLY A 445 5.43 -23.53 37.04
C GLY A 445 4.91 -23.44 35.62
N LYS A 446 3.59 -23.33 35.49
CA LYS A 446 2.92 -23.28 34.19
C LYS A 446 1.88 -22.17 34.15
N ILE A 447 1.67 -21.60 32.98
CA ILE A 447 0.59 -20.67 32.68
C ILE A 447 -0.40 -21.29 31.70
N SER A 448 -1.71 -21.18 31.99
CA SER A 448 -2.79 -21.62 31.11
C SER A 448 -4.05 -20.80 31.33
N GLY A 449 -4.96 -20.77 30.35
CA GLY A 449 -6.20 -20.01 30.46
C GLY A 449 -7.09 -20.16 29.23
N ASN A 450 -8.37 -19.82 29.38
CA ASN A 450 -9.35 -19.88 28.29
C ASN A 450 -9.86 -18.46 27.97
N PHE A 451 -9.82 -18.10 26.69
CA PHE A 451 -10.15 -16.79 26.16
C PHE A 451 -11.36 -16.90 25.23
N PRO A 452 -12.59 -16.92 25.78
CA PRO A 452 -13.81 -16.96 25.00
C PRO A 452 -14.18 -15.56 24.48
N GLU A 453 -14.88 -15.53 23.34
CA GLU A 453 -15.57 -14.32 22.83
C GLU A 453 -14.66 -13.09 22.74
N MET A 454 -13.47 -13.24 22.15
CA MET A 454 -12.59 -12.13 21.84
C MET A 454 -13.07 -11.45 20.55
N HIS A 455 -13.39 -10.17 20.64
CA HIS A 455 -13.75 -9.36 19.47
C HIS A 455 -12.49 -8.69 18.93
N TRP A 456 -12.19 -8.89 17.65
CA TRP A 456 -11.04 -8.31 16.98
C TRP A 456 -11.46 -7.57 15.72
N ASN A 457 -11.16 -6.28 15.65
CA ASN A 457 -11.43 -5.44 14.49
C ASN A 457 -10.23 -4.52 14.19
N ARG A 458 -10.44 -3.49 13.36
CA ARG A 458 -9.38 -2.53 12.99
C ARG A 458 -8.91 -1.65 14.15
N GLU A 459 -9.76 -1.40 15.14
CA GLU A 459 -9.39 -0.60 16.31
C GLU A 459 -8.51 -1.40 17.27
N GLY A 460 -8.77 -2.71 17.38
CA GLY A 460 -8.06 -3.55 18.31
C GLY A 460 -8.77 -4.86 18.66
N LEU A 461 -8.30 -5.48 19.75
CA LEU A 461 -8.85 -6.67 20.35
C LEU A 461 -9.51 -6.32 21.69
N LYS A 462 -10.67 -6.90 21.99
CA LYS A 462 -11.40 -6.68 23.25
C LYS A 462 -11.98 -7.98 23.78
N LEU A 463 -11.92 -8.16 25.10
CA LEU A 463 -12.63 -9.24 25.80
C LEU A 463 -14.06 -8.86 26.14
N SER A 464 -15.00 -9.77 25.87
CA SER A 464 -16.40 -9.65 26.29
C SER A 464 -16.66 -10.13 27.71
N LYS A 465 -15.82 -11.04 28.21
CA LYS A 465 -15.96 -11.67 29.53
C LYS A 465 -14.61 -11.69 30.26
N PRO A 466 -14.60 -11.67 31.60
CA PRO A 466 -13.38 -11.91 32.37
C PRO A 466 -12.75 -13.26 32.00
N VAL A 467 -11.43 -13.29 31.91
CA VAL A 467 -10.63 -14.47 31.59
C VAL A 467 -9.92 -14.96 32.83
N ILE A 468 -10.01 -16.26 33.08
CA ILE A 468 -9.33 -16.94 34.19
C ILE A 468 -8.02 -17.55 33.67
N ILE A 469 -6.92 -17.15 34.30
CA ILE A 469 -5.57 -17.63 34.04
C ILE A 469 -5.09 -18.39 35.28
N HIS A 470 -4.65 -19.63 35.08
CA HIS A 470 -4.00 -20.43 36.11
C HIS A 470 -2.49 -20.24 36.01
N VAL A 471 -1.87 -19.78 37.10
CA VAL A 471 -0.43 -19.51 37.19
C VAL A 471 0.01 -19.58 38.66
N PHE A 472 1.25 -20.00 38.94
CA PHE A 472 1.80 -20.10 40.32
C PHE A 472 0.87 -20.79 41.33
N ASN A 473 0.23 -21.91 40.94
CA ASN A 473 -0.77 -22.65 41.75
C ASN A 473 -2.00 -21.85 42.23
N GLY A 474 -2.19 -20.62 41.72
CA GLY A 474 -3.36 -19.81 41.98
C GLY A 474 -4.08 -19.39 40.70
N VAL A 475 -4.87 -18.34 40.82
CA VAL A 475 -5.73 -17.84 39.75
C VAL A 475 -5.58 -16.33 39.60
N ILE A 476 -5.44 -15.88 38.36
CA ILE A 476 -5.54 -14.48 37.97
C ILE A 476 -6.77 -14.32 37.08
N SER A 477 -7.71 -13.48 37.47
CA SER A 477 -8.82 -13.05 36.63
C SER A 477 -8.46 -11.74 35.94
N VAL A 478 -8.43 -11.74 34.61
CA VAL A 478 -8.25 -10.53 33.79
C VAL A 478 -9.62 -10.04 33.34
N ASP A 479 -9.97 -8.80 33.64
CA ASP A 479 -11.20 -8.18 33.18
C ASP A 479 -10.92 -6.94 32.31
N ALA A 480 -11.95 -6.52 31.58
CA ALA A 480 -11.95 -5.31 30.76
C ALA A 480 -10.74 -5.17 29.82
N LEU A 481 -10.14 -6.28 29.37
CA LEU A 481 -8.99 -6.25 28.47
C LEU A 481 -9.40 -5.63 27.13
N TYR A 482 -8.64 -4.61 26.74
CA TYR A 482 -8.63 -4.09 25.39
C TYR A 482 -7.18 -3.89 24.95
N ILE A 483 -6.90 -4.13 23.68
CA ILE A 483 -5.62 -3.86 23.04
C ILE A 483 -5.91 -3.05 21.79
N LYS A 484 -5.47 -1.80 21.75
CA LYS A 484 -5.56 -0.93 20.58
C LYS A 484 -4.31 -1.04 19.72
N ALA A 485 -4.47 -0.81 18.43
CA ALA A 485 -3.35 -0.68 17.49
C ALA A 485 -2.40 -1.91 17.50
N LEU A 486 -2.94 -3.12 17.70
CA LEU A 486 -2.18 -4.37 17.85
C LEU A 486 -1.19 -4.65 16.70
N LEU A 487 -1.53 -4.23 15.48
CA LEU A 487 -0.70 -4.40 14.27
C LEU A 487 -0.02 -3.09 13.82
N GLN A 488 0.12 -2.11 14.71
CA GLN A 488 0.86 -0.86 14.48
C GLN A 488 2.14 -0.84 15.33
N ASP A 489 2.94 0.19 15.16
CA ASP A 489 4.28 0.26 15.77
C ASP A 489 4.25 0.36 17.30
N ILE A 490 3.23 1.01 17.88
CA ILE A 490 3.13 1.26 19.33
C ILE A 490 1.75 0.80 19.82
N PRO A 491 1.58 -0.50 20.16
CA PRO A 491 0.32 -0.99 20.69
C PRO A 491 0.06 -0.44 22.10
N THR A 492 -1.23 -0.33 22.47
CA THR A 492 -1.63 0.07 23.83
C THR A 492 -2.63 -0.93 24.38
N ALA A 493 -2.37 -1.49 25.55
CA ALA A 493 -3.28 -2.40 26.22
C ALA A 493 -3.79 -1.80 27.53
N GLY A 494 -5.03 -2.12 27.91
CA GLY A 494 -5.51 -1.85 29.25
C GLY A 494 -6.44 -2.93 29.78
N PHE A 495 -6.39 -3.16 31.09
CA PHE A 495 -7.10 -4.25 31.78
C PHE A 495 -7.10 -4.05 33.30
N ASN A 496 -7.91 -4.83 34.02
CA ASN A 496 -7.74 -5.03 35.46
C ASN A 496 -7.45 -6.49 35.77
N LEU A 497 -6.79 -6.73 36.90
CA LEU A 497 -6.44 -8.03 37.43
C LEU A 497 -7.06 -8.22 38.81
N SER A 498 -7.62 -9.40 39.06
CA SER A 498 -7.88 -9.91 40.41
C SER A 498 -7.03 -11.16 40.60
N ILE A 499 -6.37 -11.24 41.75
CA ILE A 499 -5.39 -12.26 42.09
C ILE A 499 -5.94 -13.04 43.28
N ASP A 500 -6.01 -14.35 43.15
CA ASP A 500 -6.54 -15.25 44.17
C ASP A 500 -5.57 -16.41 44.40
N ASN A 501 -5.16 -16.57 45.66
CA ASN A 501 -4.37 -17.69 46.15
C ASN A 501 -3.10 -18.02 45.33
N LEU A 502 -2.30 -17.01 44.93
CA LEU A 502 -1.01 -17.25 44.25
C LEU A 502 0.06 -17.68 45.27
N ASP A 503 0.84 -18.71 44.93
CA ASP A 503 1.95 -19.20 45.76
C ASP A 503 3.13 -18.22 45.72
N LEU A 504 3.36 -17.55 46.86
CA LEU A 504 4.42 -16.57 47.02
C LEU A 504 5.82 -17.20 46.94
N GLY A 505 5.95 -18.47 47.32
CA GLY A 505 7.20 -19.21 47.22
C GLY A 505 7.63 -19.36 45.77
N MET A 506 6.71 -19.76 44.90
CA MET A 506 6.97 -19.88 43.46
C MET A 506 7.31 -18.54 42.80
N LEU A 507 6.68 -17.45 43.23
CA LEU A 507 6.93 -16.12 42.69
C LEU A 507 8.29 -15.54 43.15
N THR A 508 8.69 -15.80 44.40
CA THR A 508 9.93 -15.26 44.97
C THR A 508 11.17 -16.07 44.62
N GLU A 509 11.03 -17.37 44.33
CA GLU A 509 12.13 -18.24 43.91
C GLU A 509 12.86 -17.71 42.66
N ALA A 510 12.14 -17.08 41.73
CA ALA A 510 12.70 -16.58 40.47
C ALA A 510 13.73 -15.44 40.62
N PHE A 511 13.77 -14.80 41.79
CA PHE A 511 14.62 -13.64 42.06
C PHE A 511 15.79 -13.97 43.00
N ASP A 512 16.06 -15.27 43.22
CA ASP A 512 16.99 -15.76 44.25
C ASP A 512 16.69 -15.18 45.65
N ILE A 513 15.45 -14.72 45.85
CA ILE A 513 14.92 -14.29 47.14
C ILE A 513 14.55 -15.57 47.88
N ALA A 514 15.43 -16.04 48.75
CA ALA A 514 15.22 -17.29 49.48
C ALA A 514 13.84 -17.35 50.20
N ALA A 515 13.05 -18.39 49.92
CA ALA A 515 11.82 -18.82 50.60
C ALA A 515 11.01 -17.72 51.35
N VAL A 516 10.19 -16.96 50.61
CA VAL A 516 8.99 -16.32 51.20
C VAL A 516 7.79 -17.22 50.93
N GLN A 517 7.32 -17.92 51.96
CA GLN A 517 6.21 -18.85 51.88
C GLN A 517 4.90 -18.18 52.27
N GLY A 518 3.81 -18.58 51.61
CA GLY A 518 2.46 -18.11 51.87
C GLY A 518 1.69 -17.99 50.55
N ASN A 519 0.40 -17.69 50.64
CA ASN A 519 -0.40 -17.35 49.47
C ASN A 519 -0.75 -15.86 49.50
N ILE A 520 -0.86 -15.25 48.33
CA ILE A 520 -1.22 -13.84 48.17
C ILE A 520 -2.52 -13.69 47.37
N GLU A 521 -3.29 -12.67 47.75
CA GLU A 521 -4.46 -12.17 47.06
C GLU A 521 -4.24 -10.69 46.69
N GLY A 522 -5.01 -10.19 45.74
CA GLY A 522 -4.98 -8.76 45.44
C GLY A 522 -5.78 -8.33 44.24
N ILE A 523 -5.74 -7.03 43.97
CA ILE A 523 -6.41 -6.42 42.83
C ILE A 523 -5.48 -5.38 42.24
N VAL A 524 -5.34 -5.37 40.91
CA VAL A 524 -4.63 -4.32 40.16
C VAL A 524 -5.62 -3.73 39.17
N LYS A 525 -5.84 -2.42 39.24
CA LYS A 525 -6.79 -1.67 38.43
C LYS A 525 -6.09 -0.69 37.52
N ASP A 526 -6.81 -0.30 36.48
CA ASP A 526 -6.44 0.75 35.54
C ASP A 526 -5.04 0.53 34.96
N VAL A 527 -4.70 -0.74 34.69
CA VAL A 527 -3.42 -1.08 34.07
C VAL A 527 -3.43 -0.53 32.66
N VAL A 528 -2.40 0.22 32.30
CA VAL A 528 -2.15 0.68 30.94
C VAL A 528 -0.72 0.28 30.56
N LEU A 529 -0.60 -0.45 29.46
CA LEU A 529 0.66 -0.77 28.83
C LEU A 529 0.78 0.02 27.52
N VAL A 530 1.92 0.65 27.30
CA VAL A 530 2.28 1.28 26.02
C VAL A 530 3.52 0.57 25.52
N ASP A 531 3.48 0.06 24.29
CA ASP A 531 4.54 -0.78 23.72
C ASP A 531 4.93 -1.96 24.64
N TRP A 532 3.91 -2.58 25.25
CA TRP A 532 4.05 -3.66 26.23
C TRP A 532 4.75 -3.29 27.54
N GLU A 533 5.08 -2.02 27.76
CA GLU A 533 5.63 -1.52 29.01
C GLU A 533 4.56 -0.85 29.89
N PRO A 534 4.53 -1.11 31.21
CA PRO A 534 3.55 -0.51 32.11
C PRO A 534 3.83 0.98 32.32
N THR A 535 2.82 1.81 32.06
CA THR A 535 2.88 3.27 32.25
C THR A 535 1.93 3.76 33.34
N GLN A 536 0.89 2.99 33.65
CA GLN A 536 -0.08 3.29 34.69
C GLN A 536 -0.64 2.01 35.30
N PHE A 537 -0.84 2.01 36.61
CA PHE A 537 -1.70 1.06 37.34
C PHE A 537 -1.94 1.54 38.77
N SER A 538 -2.95 1.00 39.43
CA SER A 538 -3.09 1.09 40.90
C SER A 538 -3.48 -0.28 41.45
N GLY A 539 -2.67 -0.83 42.34
CA GLY A 539 -2.89 -2.18 42.83
C GLY A 539 -2.52 -2.37 44.29
N THR A 540 -3.10 -3.42 44.87
CA THR A 540 -2.83 -3.88 46.22
C THR A 540 -2.64 -5.38 46.19
N LEU A 541 -1.55 -5.85 46.81
CA LEU A 541 -1.26 -7.26 47.05
C LEU A 541 -1.10 -7.47 48.55
N ASN A 542 -1.71 -8.52 49.10
CA ASN A 542 -1.57 -8.90 50.50
C ASN A 542 -1.51 -10.42 50.64
N THR A 543 -1.07 -10.91 51.79
CA THR A 543 -1.33 -12.29 52.20
C THR A 543 -2.83 -12.57 52.10
N ASP A 544 -3.17 -13.68 51.45
CA ASP A 544 -4.53 -14.21 51.37
C ASP A 544 -5.12 -14.35 52.78
N LYS A 545 -6.33 -13.79 52.98
CA LYS A 545 -6.97 -13.78 54.30
C LYS A 545 -7.63 -15.11 54.63
N ASP A 546 -8.18 -15.77 53.61
CA ASP A 546 -9.00 -16.97 53.75
C ASP A 546 -8.13 -18.23 53.68
N ASN A 547 -7.08 -18.20 52.84
CA ASN A 547 -6.11 -19.27 52.68
C ASN A 547 -4.65 -18.77 52.67
N PRO A 548 -4.13 -18.22 53.79
CA PRO A 548 -2.79 -17.62 53.86
C PRO A 548 -1.62 -18.60 53.62
N GLY A 549 -1.86 -19.91 53.61
CA GLY A 549 -0.81 -20.93 53.55
C GLY A 549 0.17 -20.85 54.73
N ARG A 550 1.38 -21.39 54.52
CA ARG A 550 2.46 -21.36 55.51
C ARG A 550 3.21 -20.03 55.41
N ARG A 551 2.94 -19.09 56.31
CA ARG A 551 3.55 -17.74 56.33
C ARG A 551 4.93 -17.74 56.99
N ARG A 552 5.99 -17.91 56.19
CA ARG A 552 7.37 -17.85 56.68
C ARG A 552 8.29 -17.10 55.73
N ILE A 553 9.25 -16.38 56.26
CA ILE A 553 10.25 -15.63 55.50
C ILE A 553 11.66 -15.98 55.96
N SER A 554 12.56 -16.24 55.02
CA SER A 554 13.97 -16.55 55.32
C SER A 554 14.77 -15.29 55.68
N HIS A 555 15.91 -15.47 56.34
CA HIS A 555 16.83 -14.35 56.65
C HIS A 555 17.42 -13.69 55.39
N GLU A 556 17.69 -14.47 54.35
CA GLU A 556 18.20 -13.99 53.06
C GLU A 556 17.17 -13.11 52.34
N ALA A 557 15.89 -13.51 52.34
CA ALA A 557 14.81 -12.69 51.80
C ALA A 557 14.67 -11.35 52.50
N VAL A 558 14.85 -11.31 53.82
CA VAL A 558 14.80 -10.06 54.57
C VAL A 558 15.92 -9.11 54.12
N ARG A 559 17.15 -9.61 53.97
CA ARG A 559 18.28 -8.81 53.48
C ARG A 559 18.01 -8.26 52.08
N TYR A 560 17.49 -9.10 51.19
CA TYR A 560 17.14 -8.69 49.84
C TYR A 560 16.06 -7.59 49.83
N LEU A 561 14.93 -7.80 50.52
CA LEU A 561 13.84 -6.84 50.59
C LEU A 561 14.26 -5.50 51.22
N SER A 562 15.13 -5.52 52.23
CA SER A 562 15.68 -4.30 52.82
C SER A 562 16.55 -3.52 51.82
N SER A 563 17.36 -4.24 51.02
CA SER A 563 18.25 -3.64 50.03
C SER A 563 17.53 -3.12 48.78
N ALA A 564 16.48 -3.81 48.32
CA ALA A 564 15.76 -3.48 47.10
C ALA A 564 14.73 -2.34 47.27
N GLY A 565 14.10 -2.24 48.44
CA GLY A 565 13.03 -1.26 48.71
C GLY A 565 13.46 0.02 49.44
N GLY A 566 14.78 0.24 49.64
CA GLY A 566 15.27 1.35 50.46
C GLY A 566 14.81 1.31 51.93
N GLY A 567 14.40 0.13 52.42
CA GLY A 567 13.83 -0.08 53.75
C GLY A 567 14.87 -0.52 54.77
N THR A 568 14.67 -0.15 56.04
CA THR A 568 15.47 -0.65 57.17
C THR A 568 14.75 -1.83 57.80
N ALA A 569 15.35 -3.03 57.77
CA ALA A 569 14.89 -4.14 58.59
C ALA A 569 15.19 -3.86 60.06
N ILE A 570 14.17 -3.81 60.90
CA ILE A 570 14.31 -3.67 62.35
C ILE A 570 14.07 -5.04 62.98
N VAL A 571 15.13 -5.64 63.53
CA VAL A 571 15.09 -6.94 64.18
C VAL A 571 14.97 -6.72 65.69
N SER A 572 13.85 -7.10 66.30
CA SER A 572 13.60 -6.87 67.72
C SER A 572 14.28 -7.88 68.66
N GLN A 573 14.74 -9.04 68.15
CA GLN A 573 15.59 -10.00 68.87
C GLN A 573 16.21 -11.01 67.90
N PHE A 574 17.53 -10.95 67.70
CA PHE A 574 18.27 -11.86 66.81
C PHE A 574 18.52 -13.21 67.50
N VAL A 575 18.06 -14.30 66.88
CA VAL A 575 18.49 -15.67 67.23
C VAL A 575 19.14 -16.26 65.97
N GLU A 576 20.47 -16.34 65.98
CA GLU A 576 21.33 -16.75 64.86
C GLU A 576 21.08 -18.19 64.38
N PHE A 577 20.26 -18.97 65.08
CA PHE A 577 19.95 -20.38 64.80
C PHE A 577 18.60 -20.63 64.09
N LEU A 578 17.81 -19.60 63.77
CA LEU A 578 16.52 -19.76 63.07
C LEU A 578 16.64 -19.38 61.59
N ASN A 579 16.39 -20.35 60.70
CA ASN A 579 16.47 -20.16 59.25
C ASN A 579 15.24 -19.44 58.65
N GLU A 580 14.08 -19.47 59.33
CA GLU A 580 12.81 -18.92 58.83
C GLU A 580 11.99 -18.30 59.97
N PHE A 581 11.47 -17.09 59.75
CA PHE A 581 10.63 -16.34 60.70
C PHE A 581 9.15 -16.37 60.30
N PRO A 582 8.21 -16.63 61.23
CA PRO A 582 6.79 -16.51 60.95
C PRO A 582 6.35 -15.04 60.84
N TYR A 583 5.47 -14.74 59.89
CA TYR A 583 4.87 -13.41 59.74
C TYR A 583 3.34 -13.45 59.86
N GLU A 584 2.77 -12.34 60.30
CA GLU A 584 1.32 -12.14 60.41
C GLU A 584 0.76 -11.66 59.08
N LYS A 585 1.32 -10.57 58.53
CA LYS A 585 0.86 -9.94 57.30
C LYS A 585 2.05 -9.57 56.41
N LEU A 586 1.86 -9.74 55.11
CA LEU A 586 2.76 -9.27 54.07
C LEU A 586 1.88 -8.58 53.03
N GLY A 587 2.30 -7.43 52.53
CA GLY A 587 1.54 -6.76 51.50
C GLY A 587 1.97 -5.34 51.25
N PHE A 588 1.55 -4.82 50.11
CA PHE A 588 1.78 -3.44 49.70
C PHE A 588 0.68 -2.96 48.76
N SER A 589 0.51 -1.64 48.71
CA SER A 589 -0.23 -0.98 47.63
C SER A 589 0.74 -0.14 46.82
N ALA A 590 0.59 -0.18 45.50
CA ALA A 590 1.45 0.50 44.56
C ALA A 590 0.59 1.21 43.52
N THR A 591 0.90 2.48 43.25
CA THR A 591 0.27 3.25 42.16
C THR A 591 1.35 3.81 41.26
N LEU A 592 1.34 3.47 39.99
CA LEU A 592 2.23 4.02 38.97
C LEU A 592 1.50 5.10 38.19
N GLN A 593 2.06 6.31 38.18
CA GLN A 593 1.60 7.39 37.32
C GLN A 593 2.77 8.32 36.97
N ASN A 594 2.88 8.72 35.70
CA ASN A 594 3.93 9.64 35.23
C ASN A 594 5.36 9.19 35.59
N ASN A 595 5.65 7.89 35.45
CA ASN A 595 6.93 7.25 35.82
C ASN A 595 7.29 7.32 37.32
N VAL A 596 6.37 7.75 38.19
CA VAL A 596 6.54 7.72 39.64
C VAL A 596 5.68 6.60 40.22
N LEU A 597 6.32 5.67 40.92
CA LEU A 597 5.67 4.61 41.67
C LEU A 597 5.48 5.08 43.12
N THR A 598 4.23 5.25 43.54
CA THR A 598 3.88 5.47 44.94
C THR A 598 3.61 4.15 45.64
N LEU A 599 4.43 3.78 46.63
CA LEU A 599 4.35 2.54 47.40
C LEU A 599 3.94 2.79 48.86
N THR A 600 3.00 1.99 49.37
CA THR A 600 2.63 1.93 50.79
C THR A 600 2.58 0.48 51.26
N GLY A 601 2.71 0.27 52.57
CA GLY A 601 2.68 -1.07 53.18
C GLY A 601 1.29 -1.60 53.50
N VAL A 602 1.26 -2.78 54.11
CA VAL A 602 0.04 -3.43 54.63
C VAL A 602 -0.53 -2.72 55.87
N GLU A 603 0.30 -1.99 56.61
CA GLU A 603 -0.10 -1.23 57.80
C GLU A 603 0.81 -0.01 57.98
N ALA A 604 0.24 1.18 58.19
CA ALA A 604 1.01 2.41 58.42
C ALA A 604 1.53 2.46 59.87
N ILE A 605 2.76 2.95 60.04
CA ILE A 605 3.38 3.20 61.36
C ILE A 605 3.29 4.68 61.70
N ASP A 606 3.74 5.53 60.78
CA ASP A 606 3.65 7.00 60.84
C ASP A 606 3.46 7.61 59.43
N SER A 607 3.58 8.93 59.30
CA SER A 607 3.39 9.65 58.02
C SER A 607 4.41 9.29 56.93
N SER A 608 5.52 8.66 57.29
CA SER A 608 6.67 8.36 56.45
C SER A 608 7.14 6.91 56.53
N SER A 609 6.46 6.05 57.31
CA SER A 609 6.87 4.66 57.49
C SER A 609 5.70 3.69 57.56
N PHE A 610 5.89 2.50 57.01
CA PHE A 610 4.86 1.47 56.89
C PHE A 610 5.46 0.06 56.93
N TYR A 611 4.69 -0.91 57.41
CA TYR A 611 5.06 -2.33 57.37
C TYR A 611 4.83 -2.89 55.96
N LEU A 612 5.87 -3.42 55.34
CA LEU A 612 5.76 -4.32 54.17
C LEU A 612 5.54 -5.77 54.62
N VAL A 613 6.20 -6.15 55.73
CA VAL A 613 6.01 -7.42 56.42
C VAL A 613 5.90 -7.14 57.91
N LYS A 614 4.85 -7.65 58.54
CA LYS A 614 4.63 -7.60 59.98
C LYS A 614 4.78 -8.99 60.56
N GLY A 615 5.77 -9.18 61.43
CA GLY A 615 6.12 -10.43 62.05
C GLY A 615 5.06 -10.95 63.03
N LYS A 616 5.13 -12.24 63.39
CA LYS A 616 4.18 -12.87 64.32
C LYS A 616 4.89 -13.55 65.50
N GLY A 617 4.50 -13.21 66.73
CA GLY A 617 4.98 -13.88 67.95
C GLY A 617 6.40 -13.45 68.35
N LEU A 618 7.14 -14.29 69.09
CA LEU A 618 8.54 -14.05 69.42
C LEU A 618 9.35 -15.34 69.19
N PRO A 619 10.53 -15.28 68.52
CA PRO A 619 11.08 -14.11 67.82
C PRO A 619 10.32 -13.82 66.51
N HIS A 620 10.18 -12.53 66.17
CA HIS A 620 9.56 -12.07 64.91
C HIS A 620 10.47 -11.04 64.22
N LEU A 621 10.13 -10.72 62.97
CA LEU A 621 10.83 -9.75 62.17
C LEU A 621 9.85 -8.88 61.39
N ASP A 622 10.09 -7.58 61.42
CA ASP A 622 9.32 -6.58 60.68
C ASP A 622 10.18 -5.97 59.57
N ILE A 623 9.58 -5.77 58.39
CA ILE A 623 10.20 -5.04 57.28
C ILE A 623 9.45 -3.73 57.12
N ILE A 624 10.16 -2.61 57.32
CA ILE A 624 9.59 -1.26 57.31
C ILE A 624 10.12 -0.51 56.08
N GLY A 625 9.20 0.01 55.27
CA GLY A 625 9.51 0.93 54.18
C GLY A 625 9.46 2.38 54.66
N HIS A 626 10.40 3.20 54.19
CA HIS A 626 10.48 4.64 54.50
C HIS A 626 10.33 5.53 53.26
N GLN A 627 10.42 4.95 52.07
CA GLN A 627 10.32 5.68 50.81
C GLN A 627 8.98 5.37 50.13
N THR A 628 8.16 6.40 49.99
CA THR A 628 6.83 6.28 49.36
C THR A 628 6.87 6.53 47.87
N GLU A 629 7.77 7.36 47.35
CA GLU A 629 7.87 7.68 45.92
C GLU A 629 9.17 7.15 45.34
N ILE A 630 9.08 6.38 44.26
CA ILE A 630 10.20 5.70 43.62
C ILE A 630 10.15 6.00 42.12
N ASP A 631 11.29 6.37 41.53
CA ASP A 631 11.43 6.48 40.08
C ASP A 631 11.32 5.08 39.45
N TRP A 632 10.28 4.87 38.64
CA TRP A 632 9.96 3.56 38.08
C TRP A 632 11.04 3.02 37.14
N PRO A 633 11.57 3.81 36.17
CA PRO A 633 12.71 3.38 35.36
C PRO A 633 13.94 2.98 36.17
N GLU A 634 14.26 3.73 37.24
CA GLU A 634 15.38 3.40 38.12
C GLU A 634 15.15 2.09 38.87
N LEU A 635 13.95 1.88 39.42
CA LEU A 635 13.58 0.64 40.12
C LEU A 635 13.68 -0.57 39.18
N LEU A 636 13.14 -0.46 37.97
CA LEU A 636 13.18 -1.54 36.98
C LEU A 636 14.63 -1.88 36.60
N SER A 637 15.46 -0.85 36.39
CA SER A 637 16.88 -1.01 36.10
C SER A 637 17.62 -1.77 37.21
N ARG A 638 17.30 -1.48 38.49
CA ARG A 638 17.87 -2.17 39.65
C ARG A 638 17.41 -3.62 39.75
N LEU A 639 16.13 -3.90 39.52
CA LEU A 639 15.58 -5.27 39.53
C LEU A 639 16.19 -6.14 38.43
N ILE A 640 16.36 -5.58 37.23
CA ILE A 640 17.03 -6.28 36.11
C ILE A 640 18.53 -6.50 36.43
N ALA A 641 19.20 -5.55 37.06
CA ALA A 641 20.59 -5.74 37.46
C ALA A 641 20.76 -6.83 38.52
N ALA A 642 19.86 -6.87 39.51
CA ALA A 642 19.88 -7.87 40.59
C ALA A 642 19.67 -9.31 40.09
N THR A 643 18.84 -9.48 39.05
CA THR A 643 18.56 -10.79 38.43
C THR A 643 19.67 -11.27 37.50
N LYS A 644 20.59 -10.39 37.07
CA LYS A 644 21.78 -10.75 36.27
C LYS A 644 23.02 -11.02 37.12
N SER A 645 23.01 -10.66 38.40
CA SER A 645 24.16 -10.80 39.28
C SER A 645 24.13 -12.09 40.09
N GLU A 646 24.57 -13.20 39.50
CA GLU A 646 25.14 -14.31 40.26
C GLU A 646 26.52 -14.71 39.71
N LYS A 647 27.55 -14.29 40.45
CA LYS A 647 28.78 -15.01 40.85
C LYS A 647 29.84 -13.99 41.27
N ALA A 648 29.68 -13.44 42.47
CA ALA A 648 30.86 -12.99 43.21
C ALA A 648 31.59 -14.25 43.70
N VAL A 649 32.63 -14.66 42.97
CA VAL A 649 33.65 -15.57 43.50
C VAL A 649 34.29 -14.84 44.67
N ILE A 650 34.10 -15.39 45.87
CA ILE A 650 34.84 -14.97 47.06
C ILE A 650 36.24 -15.59 46.92
N GLU A 651 37.27 -14.75 46.80
CA GLU A 651 38.66 -15.14 47.12
C GLU A 651 38.88 -15.19 48.64
#